data_AF-A0A1H0HPC2-F1
#
_entry.id   AF-A0A1H0HPC2-F1
#
_cell.length_a   1.000
_cell.length_b   1.000
_cell.length_c   1.000
_cell.angle_alpha   90.00
_cell.angle_beta   90.00
_cell.angle_gamma   90.00
#
_symmetry.space_group_name_H-M   'P 1'
#
loop_
_entity.id
_entity.type
_entity.pdbx_description
1 polymer ?
#
loop_
_entity_poly.entity_id
_entity_poly.type
_entity_poly.pdbx_seq_one_letter_code
_entity_poly.pdbx_strand_id
1 'polypeptide(L)'
;MTGSPEILQHSKVAAWPLYLLGAFDTGVTVWSQQVRALNLAYALVEQGVVTCDQVSDRSIKIAVIGGGFAGLTVAAGLLKKGVDAHITVLEQCDVLMPLQQGSDARWLHPHIYDWPKEGSQSGVAMLPVMNWTAARASDVVVQILTEWRRLASVKKVDLFCNARHVEIYDDGKGGLLIEWVGERRAPDGTTHVDQDRSNEGGAVRFDLIVLATGFGIEGSEREQHSYWRNEALAQPSLDSPRRTFLIVGQGDGAMIDLLRLRISQYRQDRILDELFANKPKLVEHLQAIDLKHSSASGATGLFDEFERLQKSEFGHEFGVALSELKRRLRRDTNVVLRCKERRIAGLLSAPDIRISFQNRLLVYMLYKCGGFVPSIEKEDVLQRKHEIGGNYTISRIGVNRSAQLERCLDPGIYEYISANRNSFLQTDAICWTGGYFDFAGTTSQAAKVRDDKVRAHWRREYLPGPTALLGTAISSAVTGAILHLYPKAERLRVTLHRTMVVGTEELLQQTADYAGTVEIDSQESTAARTFPTSTMTIGLAYRCRKIVRSRKGVSVEALRGTMDKLDPLAPRSMAPGVSFVLAIPILEPEKRYFDKSPVAGVVYIDCGSPGFYLNDDEIRPILGICVQFVKELQRGRKFDRIRDIVLSKPNSTSVPPEALPSTVVDELELLDLKPPTAENAFQFNLDHLEIASVE
;
A
#
# COMPACT_ATOMS: atom_id res chain seq x y z
N MET A 1 15.65 -9.84 -2.54
CA MET A 1 14.20 -9.88 -2.77
C MET A 1 13.76 -11.30 -2.56
N THR A 2 12.70 -11.50 -1.79
CA THR A 2 12.04 -12.79 -1.66
C THR A 2 11.44 -13.16 -3.02
N GLY A 3 11.90 -14.26 -3.62
CA GLY A 3 11.38 -14.72 -4.91
C GLY A 3 10.01 -15.39 -4.77
N SER A 4 9.28 -15.56 -5.87
CA SER A 4 8.03 -16.34 -5.86
C SER A 4 8.17 -17.77 -5.28
N PRO A 5 9.29 -18.50 -5.44
CA PRO A 5 9.49 -19.80 -4.77
C PRO A 5 9.52 -19.70 -3.24
N GLU A 6 10.19 -18.66 -2.71
CA GLU A 6 10.37 -18.45 -1.27
C GLU A 6 9.04 -18.08 -0.60
N ILE A 7 8.19 -17.30 -1.29
CA ILE A 7 6.82 -17.02 -0.82
C ILE A 7 6.02 -18.32 -0.67
N LEU A 8 6.08 -19.22 -1.66
CA LEU A 8 5.37 -20.50 -1.56
C LEU A 8 5.95 -21.40 -0.46
N GLN A 9 7.27 -21.40 -0.27
CA GLN A 9 7.91 -22.13 0.83
C GLN A 9 7.39 -21.68 2.20
N HIS A 10 7.13 -20.39 2.37
CA HIS A 10 6.59 -19.82 3.60
C HIS A 10 5.06 -19.86 3.72
N SER A 11 4.36 -20.40 2.72
CA SER A 11 2.90 -20.43 2.70
C SER A 11 2.35 -21.84 2.62
N LYS A 12 2.99 -22.73 1.84
CA LYS A 12 2.51 -24.08 1.54
C LYS A 12 2.74 -25.04 2.70
N VAL A 13 1.70 -25.80 3.06
CA VAL A 13 1.76 -26.81 4.14
C VAL A 13 2.15 -28.17 3.55
N ALA A 14 3.41 -28.57 3.76
CA ALA A 14 3.96 -29.85 3.32
C ALA A 14 3.60 -30.19 1.85
N ALA A 15 3.11 -31.41 1.61
CA ALA A 15 2.66 -31.87 0.31
C ALA A 15 1.22 -31.48 -0.03
N TRP A 16 0.44 -30.99 0.95
CA TRP A 16 -0.96 -30.67 0.75
C TRP A 16 -1.15 -29.41 -0.13
N PRO A 17 -2.26 -29.32 -0.89
CA PRO A 17 -2.65 -28.10 -1.61
C PRO A 17 -3.20 -27.02 -0.66
N LEU A 18 -2.59 -26.85 0.51
CA LEU A 18 -3.01 -25.95 1.58
C LEU A 18 -1.99 -24.84 1.77
N TYR A 19 -2.47 -23.60 1.81
CA TYR A 19 -1.65 -22.41 1.93
C TYR A 19 -2.12 -21.56 3.11
N LEU A 20 -1.21 -21.24 4.03
CA LEU A 20 -1.46 -20.33 5.14
C LEU A 20 -1.24 -18.89 4.69
N LEU A 21 -2.05 -17.97 5.21
CA LEU A 21 -1.93 -16.55 4.95
C LEU A 21 -2.01 -15.75 6.26
N GLY A 22 -0.88 -15.18 6.69
CA GLY A 22 -0.82 -14.27 7.83
C GLY A 22 -0.97 -14.93 9.21
N ALA A 23 -0.97 -16.27 9.28
CA ALA A 23 -1.40 -16.99 10.49
C ALA A 23 -0.47 -16.74 11.70
N PHE A 24 0.84 -16.65 11.47
CA PHE A 24 1.84 -16.54 12.55
C PHE A 24 2.59 -15.21 12.58
N ASP A 25 2.29 -14.32 11.63
CA ASP A 25 3.01 -13.05 11.50
C ASP A 25 2.75 -12.08 12.65
N THR A 26 3.79 -11.33 12.96
CA THR A 26 3.77 -10.15 13.82
C THR A 26 3.44 -8.91 12.98
N GLY A 27 2.82 -7.89 13.57
CA GLY A 27 2.45 -6.68 12.82
C GLY A 27 1.32 -6.90 11.82
N VAL A 28 0.13 -7.24 12.31
CA VAL A 28 -1.07 -7.44 11.48
C VAL A 28 -1.79 -6.12 11.21
N THR A 29 -1.25 -5.27 10.35
CA THR A 29 -2.05 -4.15 9.82
C THR A 29 -2.93 -4.66 8.67
N VAL A 30 -3.95 -3.88 8.29
CA VAL A 30 -4.76 -4.21 7.11
C VAL A 30 -3.87 -4.26 5.86
N TRP A 31 -3.01 -3.26 5.69
CA TRP A 31 -2.08 -3.18 4.58
C TRP A 31 -1.14 -4.40 4.51
N SER A 32 -0.52 -4.79 5.62
CA SER A 32 0.41 -5.94 5.62
C SER A 32 -0.27 -7.27 5.31
N GLN A 33 -1.55 -7.43 5.69
CA GLN A 33 -2.35 -8.60 5.31
C GLN A 33 -2.64 -8.63 3.80
N GLN A 34 -2.98 -7.49 3.21
CA GLN A 34 -3.24 -7.40 1.77
C GLN A 34 -1.96 -7.63 0.95
N VAL A 35 -0.82 -7.09 1.37
CA VAL A 35 0.46 -7.33 0.67
C VAL A 35 0.84 -8.80 0.70
N ARG A 36 0.74 -9.47 1.85
CA ARG A 36 0.96 -10.94 1.93
C ARG A 36 0.00 -11.71 1.00
N ALA A 37 -1.26 -11.28 0.93
CA ALA A 37 -2.26 -11.91 0.08
C ALA A 37 -1.93 -11.77 -1.42
N LEU A 38 -1.49 -10.58 -1.84
CA LEU A 38 -1.05 -10.31 -3.21
C LEU A 38 0.28 -11.00 -3.53
N ASN A 39 1.21 -11.07 -2.58
CA ASN A 39 2.45 -11.85 -2.69
C ASN A 39 2.13 -13.32 -2.94
N LEU A 40 1.17 -13.90 -2.21
CA LEU A 40 0.73 -15.28 -2.42
C LEU A 40 0.09 -15.45 -3.81
N ALA A 41 -0.81 -14.57 -4.23
CA ALA A 41 -1.41 -14.63 -5.57
C ALA A 41 -0.34 -14.54 -6.68
N TYR A 42 0.62 -13.61 -6.55
CA TYR A 42 1.79 -13.48 -7.42
C TYR A 42 2.57 -14.80 -7.49
N ALA A 43 2.90 -15.39 -6.34
CA ALA A 43 3.68 -16.60 -6.27
C ALA A 43 2.97 -17.81 -6.86
N LEU A 44 1.66 -17.96 -6.63
CA LEU A 44 0.86 -19.04 -7.19
C LEU A 44 0.83 -19.01 -8.73
N VAL A 45 0.71 -17.81 -9.32
CA VAL A 45 0.72 -17.63 -10.77
C VAL A 45 2.12 -17.83 -11.35
N GLU A 46 3.15 -17.15 -10.83
CA GLU A 46 4.51 -17.24 -11.37
C GLU A 46 5.10 -18.65 -11.28
N GLN A 47 4.71 -19.43 -10.27
CA GLN A 47 5.17 -20.81 -10.10
C GLN A 47 4.29 -21.83 -10.85
N GLY A 48 3.28 -21.38 -11.58
CA GLY A 48 2.39 -22.25 -12.36
C GLY A 48 1.51 -23.18 -11.50
N VAL A 49 1.30 -22.85 -10.22
CA VAL A 49 0.37 -23.59 -9.36
C VAL A 49 -1.07 -23.38 -9.83
N VAL A 50 -1.36 -22.19 -10.33
CA VAL A 50 -2.63 -21.83 -10.98
C VAL A 50 -2.37 -21.25 -12.36
N THR A 51 -3.26 -21.53 -13.32
CA THR A 51 -3.12 -21.09 -14.71
C THR A 51 -4.14 -20.02 -15.07
N CYS A 52 -3.74 -19.10 -15.94
CA CYS A 52 -4.63 -18.07 -16.49
C CYS A 52 -5.20 -18.42 -17.87
N ASP A 53 -4.70 -19.51 -18.46
CA ASP A 53 -5.09 -19.93 -19.80
C ASP A 53 -6.14 -21.05 -19.69
N GLN A 54 -7.20 -21.01 -20.50
CA GLN A 54 -8.23 -22.07 -20.59
C GLN A 54 -7.73 -23.30 -21.37
N VAL A 55 -6.44 -23.62 -21.29
CA VAL A 55 -5.82 -24.70 -22.07
C VAL A 55 -6.27 -26.08 -21.57
N SER A 56 -6.76 -26.16 -20.32
CA SER A 56 -7.35 -27.38 -19.79
C SER A 56 -8.88 -27.29 -19.75
N ASP A 57 -9.57 -28.35 -20.16
CA ASP A 57 -11.04 -28.48 -20.06
C ASP A 57 -11.58 -28.44 -18.61
N ARG A 58 -10.69 -28.40 -17.61
CA ARG A 58 -11.04 -28.39 -16.20
C ARG A 58 -10.58 -27.09 -15.53
N SER A 59 -11.53 -26.23 -15.18
CA SER A 59 -11.28 -25.10 -14.27
C SER A 59 -10.89 -25.61 -12.87
N ILE A 60 -9.83 -25.03 -12.30
CA ILE A 60 -9.34 -25.41 -10.97
C ILE A 60 -10.31 -24.91 -9.88
N LYS A 61 -10.48 -25.70 -8.82
CA LYS A 61 -11.32 -25.32 -7.67
C LYS A 61 -10.44 -24.76 -6.57
N ILE A 62 -10.68 -23.50 -6.19
CA ILE A 62 -9.94 -22.81 -5.14
C ILE A 62 -10.89 -22.52 -3.97
N ALA A 63 -10.54 -22.94 -2.77
CA ALA A 63 -11.22 -22.52 -1.55
C ALA A 63 -10.43 -21.40 -0.85
N VAL A 64 -11.14 -20.38 -0.37
CA VAL A 64 -10.60 -19.33 0.49
C VAL A 64 -11.40 -19.30 1.78
N ILE A 65 -10.74 -19.64 2.89
CA ILE A 65 -11.37 -19.71 4.21
C ILE A 65 -11.10 -18.40 4.96
N GLY A 66 -12.15 -17.60 5.11
CA GLY A 66 -12.14 -16.26 5.71
C GLY A 66 -12.44 -15.15 4.69
N GLY A 67 -13.57 -14.47 4.88
CA GLY A 67 -14.04 -13.32 4.10
C GLY A 67 -13.57 -11.96 4.64
N GLY A 68 -12.38 -11.93 5.25
CA GLY A 68 -11.71 -10.70 5.71
C GLY A 68 -10.81 -10.07 4.65
N PHE A 69 -10.06 -9.03 5.02
CA PHE A 69 -9.14 -8.34 4.09
C PHE A 69 -8.19 -9.29 3.35
N ALA A 70 -7.49 -10.18 4.07
CA ALA A 70 -6.53 -11.11 3.47
C ALA A 70 -7.18 -12.08 2.45
N GLY A 71 -8.27 -12.76 2.84
CA GLY A 71 -8.94 -13.75 2.00
C GLY A 71 -9.60 -13.13 0.76
N LEU A 72 -10.30 -12.01 0.93
CA LEU A 72 -10.84 -11.28 -0.22
C LEU A 72 -9.74 -10.76 -1.14
N THR A 73 -8.57 -10.40 -0.61
CA THR A 73 -7.46 -9.86 -1.41
C THR A 73 -6.77 -10.91 -2.24
N VAL A 74 -6.51 -12.10 -1.69
CA VAL A 74 -5.93 -13.18 -2.49
C VAL A 74 -6.89 -13.62 -3.58
N ALA A 75 -8.20 -13.75 -3.27
CA ALA A 75 -9.22 -14.05 -4.26
C ALA A 75 -9.27 -12.96 -5.35
N ALA A 76 -9.36 -11.68 -4.96
CA ALA A 76 -9.37 -10.55 -5.89
C ALA A 76 -8.11 -10.51 -6.77
N GLY A 77 -6.93 -10.78 -6.19
CA GLY A 77 -5.66 -10.84 -6.91
C GLY A 77 -5.67 -11.92 -8.00
N LEU A 78 -6.17 -13.11 -7.68
CA LEU A 78 -6.31 -14.22 -8.64
C LEU A 78 -7.35 -13.89 -9.74
N LEU A 79 -8.50 -13.33 -9.38
CA LEU A 79 -9.54 -12.92 -10.33
C LEU A 79 -9.04 -11.84 -11.28
N LYS A 80 -8.37 -10.82 -10.74
CA LYS A 80 -7.78 -9.70 -11.49
C LYS A 80 -6.67 -10.19 -12.43
N LYS A 81 -5.91 -11.21 -12.00
CA LYS A 81 -4.93 -11.92 -12.85
C LYS A 81 -5.54 -12.77 -13.95
N GLY A 82 -6.85 -12.94 -13.98
CA GLY A 82 -7.51 -13.76 -14.99
C GLY A 82 -7.26 -15.26 -14.80
N VAL A 83 -6.98 -15.71 -13.58
CA VAL A 83 -6.87 -17.14 -13.26
C VAL A 83 -8.19 -17.84 -13.61
N ASP A 84 -8.11 -18.96 -14.34
CA ASP A 84 -9.27 -19.75 -14.74
C ASP A 84 -9.73 -20.70 -13.61
N ALA A 85 -10.20 -20.12 -12.53
CA ALA A 85 -10.62 -20.84 -11.33
C ALA A 85 -12.11 -20.64 -11.01
N HIS A 86 -12.70 -21.67 -10.43
CA HIS A 86 -13.89 -21.52 -9.61
C HIS A 86 -13.45 -21.25 -8.16
N ILE A 87 -13.72 -20.05 -7.66
CA ILE A 87 -13.32 -19.64 -6.31
C ILE A 87 -14.51 -19.76 -5.36
N THR A 88 -14.36 -20.52 -4.29
CA THR A 88 -15.32 -20.62 -3.19
C THR A 88 -14.78 -19.89 -1.97
N VAL A 89 -15.47 -18.85 -1.51
CA VAL A 89 -15.14 -18.12 -0.28
C VAL A 89 -16.07 -18.59 0.84
N LEU A 90 -15.50 -19.03 1.96
CA LEU A 90 -16.24 -19.47 3.15
C LEU A 90 -15.99 -18.48 4.30
N GLU A 91 -17.02 -17.76 4.73
CA GLU A 91 -16.98 -16.83 5.86
C GLU A 91 -17.90 -17.31 6.99
N GLN A 92 -17.37 -17.37 8.21
CA GLN A 92 -18.12 -17.82 9.37
C GLN A 92 -19.19 -16.83 9.80
N CYS A 93 -19.01 -15.53 9.60
CA CYS A 93 -20.03 -14.56 9.97
C CYS A 93 -21.07 -14.37 8.86
N ASP A 94 -22.16 -13.69 9.20
CA ASP A 94 -23.28 -13.42 8.30
C ASP A 94 -22.92 -12.52 7.11
N VAL A 95 -21.80 -11.82 7.23
CA VAL A 95 -21.34 -10.75 6.35
C VAL A 95 -19.82 -10.82 6.17
N LEU A 96 -19.34 -10.27 5.05
CA LEU A 96 -17.91 -10.09 4.77
C LEU A 96 -17.29 -9.01 5.67
N MET A 97 -16.01 -9.17 6.00
CA MET A 97 -15.26 -8.26 6.91
C MET A 97 -16.01 -7.93 8.21
N PRO A 98 -16.54 -8.95 8.93
CA PRO A 98 -17.50 -8.76 10.02
C PRO A 98 -16.95 -8.00 11.23
N LEU A 99 -15.63 -8.01 11.41
CA LEU A 99 -14.98 -7.30 12.51
C LEU A 99 -15.01 -5.78 12.27
N GLN A 100 -14.64 -5.34 11.06
CA GLN A 100 -14.51 -3.90 10.75
C GLN A 100 -15.81 -3.27 10.27
N GLN A 101 -16.76 -4.08 9.79
CA GLN A 101 -18.06 -3.57 9.34
C GLN A 101 -18.80 -2.86 10.49
N GLY A 102 -19.16 -1.59 10.27
CA GLY A 102 -19.81 -0.74 11.27
C GLY A 102 -18.89 -0.24 12.39
N SER A 103 -17.57 -0.47 12.33
CA SER A 103 -16.60 0.05 13.30
C SER A 103 -16.21 1.50 12.96
N ASP A 104 -16.93 2.47 13.51
CA ASP A 104 -16.68 3.91 13.33
C ASP A 104 -15.65 4.47 14.34
N ALA A 105 -15.45 3.78 15.47
CA ALA A 105 -14.55 4.23 16.54
C ALA A 105 -13.07 3.95 16.27
N ARG A 106 -12.73 3.31 15.15
CA ARG A 106 -11.35 2.93 14.78
C ARG A 106 -10.96 3.62 13.49
N TRP A 107 -9.83 4.30 13.52
CA TRP A 107 -9.19 4.86 12.34
C TRP A 107 -8.22 3.85 11.75
N LEU A 108 -8.35 3.57 10.46
CA LEU A 108 -7.41 2.74 9.72
C LEU A 108 -6.58 3.64 8.83
N HIS A 109 -5.26 3.45 8.89
CA HIS A 109 -4.32 4.13 8.02
C HIS A 109 -3.30 3.10 7.53
N PRO A 110 -2.99 3.06 6.22
CA PRO A 110 -2.23 1.96 5.63
C PRO A 110 -0.78 1.91 6.14
N HIS A 111 -0.14 3.08 6.29
CA HIS A 111 1.29 3.15 6.56
C HIS A 111 1.68 3.80 7.91
N ILE A 112 0.73 4.23 8.74
CA ILE A 112 1.08 5.07 9.92
C ILE A 112 1.89 4.30 10.97
N TYR A 113 1.71 2.98 11.04
CA TYR A 113 2.47 2.10 11.94
C TYR A 113 3.97 2.08 11.63
N ASP A 114 4.37 2.46 10.43
CA ASP A 114 5.76 2.62 10.02
C ASP A 114 6.34 3.99 10.37
N TRP A 115 5.56 4.92 10.90
CA TRP A 115 6.10 6.23 11.31
C TRP A 115 7.22 6.04 12.34
N PRO A 116 8.39 6.70 12.16
CA PRO A 116 8.64 7.89 11.33
C PRO A 116 9.21 7.64 9.93
N LYS A 117 9.17 6.41 9.40
CA LYS A 117 9.68 6.12 8.05
C LYS A 117 9.01 7.01 6.99
N GLU A 118 9.72 7.30 5.92
CA GLU A 118 9.23 7.96 4.73
C GLU A 118 8.06 7.16 4.14
N GLY A 119 7.09 7.85 3.54
CA GLY A 119 5.85 7.23 3.07
C GLY A 119 4.85 6.83 4.16
N SER A 120 5.23 6.82 5.46
CA SER A 120 4.34 6.41 6.55
C SER A 120 3.08 7.27 6.70
N GLN A 121 3.15 8.52 6.25
CA GLN A 121 2.04 9.48 6.25
C GLN A 121 1.17 9.40 4.99
N SER A 122 1.47 8.48 4.05
CA SER A 122 0.62 8.27 2.89
C SER A 122 -0.76 7.79 3.33
N GLY A 123 -1.77 8.61 3.07
CA GLY A 123 -3.16 8.29 3.37
C GLY A 123 -3.74 7.22 2.46
N VAL A 124 -3.02 6.70 1.47
CA VAL A 124 -3.50 5.70 0.51
C VAL A 124 -2.61 4.47 0.51
N ALA A 125 -3.22 3.29 0.39
CA ALA A 125 -2.52 2.00 0.47
C ALA A 125 -1.63 1.70 -0.74
N MET A 126 -1.89 2.36 -1.87
CA MET A 126 -1.19 2.22 -3.15
C MET A 126 -1.12 0.77 -3.66
N LEU A 127 -2.16 -0.02 -3.39
CA LEU A 127 -2.24 -1.41 -3.84
C LEU A 127 -2.84 -1.49 -5.26
N PRO A 128 -2.34 -2.38 -6.12
CA PRO A 128 -2.88 -2.55 -7.47
C PRO A 128 -4.27 -3.23 -7.48
N VAL A 129 -4.63 -3.88 -6.37
CA VAL A 129 -5.88 -4.62 -6.21
C VAL A 129 -6.49 -4.27 -4.86
N MET A 130 -7.77 -3.89 -4.86
CA MET A 130 -8.51 -3.46 -3.67
C MET A 130 -7.76 -2.38 -2.87
N ASN A 131 -7.40 -1.29 -3.57
CA ASN A 131 -6.81 -0.11 -2.98
C ASN A 131 -7.82 0.59 -2.06
N TRP A 132 -7.32 1.36 -1.09
CA TRP A 132 -8.16 2.12 -0.16
C TRP A 132 -7.39 3.30 0.44
N THR A 133 -8.13 4.28 0.94
CA THR A 133 -7.61 5.46 1.64
C THR A 133 -7.96 5.42 3.12
N ALA A 134 -7.10 6.02 3.93
CA ALA A 134 -7.22 6.12 5.37
C ALA A 134 -8.57 6.74 5.75
N ALA A 135 -9.33 6.01 6.55
CA ALA A 135 -10.69 6.35 6.92
C ALA A 135 -11.06 5.63 8.23
N ARG A 136 -12.31 5.82 8.68
CA ARG A 136 -12.87 4.94 9.71
C ARG A 136 -12.91 3.50 9.20
N ALA A 137 -12.79 2.52 10.07
CA ALA A 137 -12.73 1.11 9.67
C ALA A 137 -13.96 0.69 8.86
N SER A 138 -15.15 1.19 9.21
CA SER A 138 -16.39 1.06 8.45
C SER A 138 -16.29 1.60 7.03
N ASP A 139 -15.75 2.80 6.83
CA ASP A 139 -15.60 3.43 5.52
C ASP A 139 -14.56 2.68 4.66
N VAL A 140 -13.47 2.19 5.25
CA VAL A 140 -12.49 1.35 4.55
C VAL A 140 -13.14 0.04 4.06
N VAL A 141 -14.01 -0.58 4.87
CA VAL A 141 -14.78 -1.76 4.45
C VAL A 141 -15.64 -1.44 3.22
N VAL A 142 -16.31 -0.29 3.18
CA VAL A 142 -17.11 0.13 2.02
C VAL A 142 -16.24 0.26 0.76
N GLN A 143 -15.06 0.86 0.87
CA GLN A 143 -14.11 0.99 -0.25
C GLN A 143 -13.69 -0.39 -0.78
N ILE A 144 -13.29 -1.30 0.11
CA ILE A 144 -12.86 -2.65 -0.29
C ILE A 144 -14.01 -3.47 -0.88
N LEU A 145 -15.20 -3.46 -0.28
CA LEU A 145 -16.36 -4.20 -0.82
C LEU A 145 -16.80 -3.66 -2.18
N THR A 146 -16.61 -2.36 -2.44
CA THR A 146 -16.90 -1.78 -3.75
C THR A 146 -15.98 -2.35 -4.83
N GLU A 147 -14.68 -2.42 -4.56
CA GLU A 147 -13.71 -3.03 -5.48
C GLU A 147 -13.93 -4.55 -5.61
N TRP A 148 -14.21 -5.23 -4.51
CA TRP A 148 -14.56 -6.66 -4.51
C TRP A 148 -15.77 -6.95 -5.39
N ARG A 149 -16.88 -6.22 -5.22
CA ARG A 149 -18.09 -6.34 -6.06
C ARG A 149 -17.76 -6.21 -7.54
N ARG A 150 -16.94 -5.22 -7.90
CA ARG A 150 -16.54 -4.98 -9.29
C ARG A 150 -15.77 -6.17 -9.89
N LEU A 151 -14.90 -6.82 -9.10
CA LEU A 151 -14.11 -7.97 -9.56
C LEU A 151 -14.89 -9.29 -9.54
N ALA A 152 -15.70 -9.51 -8.50
CA ALA A 152 -16.43 -10.76 -8.30
C ALA A 152 -17.63 -10.92 -9.22
N SER A 153 -18.31 -9.82 -9.58
CA SER A 153 -19.53 -9.83 -10.42
C SER A 153 -19.32 -10.36 -11.85
N VAL A 154 -18.07 -10.39 -12.33
CA VAL A 154 -17.74 -10.80 -13.71
C VAL A 154 -17.10 -12.19 -13.78
N LYS A 155 -16.99 -12.92 -12.66
CA LYS A 155 -16.27 -14.20 -12.56
C LYS A 155 -17.04 -15.25 -11.76
N LYS A 156 -16.61 -16.51 -11.88
CA LYS A 156 -17.19 -17.65 -11.17
C LYS A 156 -16.73 -17.64 -9.71
N VAL A 157 -17.54 -17.02 -8.85
CA VAL A 157 -17.31 -16.96 -7.40
C VAL A 157 -18.54 -17.48 -6.68
N ASP A 158 -18.34 -18.51 -5.86
CA ASP A 158 -19.32 -18.96 -4.88
C ASP A 158 -18.96 -18.37 -3.52
N LEU A 159 -19.91 -17.69 -2.87
CA LEU A 159 -19.72 -17.13 -1.54
C LEU A 159 -20.71 -17.76 -0.57
N PHE A 160 -20.20 -18.28 0.54
CA PHE A 160 -21.01 -18.76 1.65
C PHE A 160 -20.68 -17.97 2.92
N CYS A 161 -21.70 -17.32 3.48
CA CYS A 161 -21.65 -16.71 4.80
C CYS A 161 -22.34 -17.61 5.82
N ASN A 162 -22.20 -17.31 7.11
CA ASN A 162 -22.60 -18.21 8.20
C ASN A 162 -22.05 -19.63 8.01
N ALA A 163 -20.86 -19.77 7.41
CA ALA A 163 -20.23 -21.06 7.21
C ALA A 163 -19.90 -21.70 8.57
N ARG A 164 -20.43 -22.89 8.81
CA ARG A 164 -20.27 -23.72 10.00
C ARG A 164 -19.73 -25.07 9.57
N HIS A 165 -19.20 -25.81 10.55
CA HIS A 165 -18.66 -27.16 10.32
C HIS A 165 -17.69 -27.19 9.13
N VAL A 166 -16.83 -26.16 9.03
CA VAL A 166 -15.81 -26.08 8.00
C VAL A 166 -14.68 -27.01 8.42
N GLU A 167 -14.64 -28.21 7.85
CA GLU A 167 -13.64 -29.24 8.17
C GLU A 167 -12.79 -29.55 6.95
N ILE A 168 -11.47 -29.41 7.10
CA ILE A 168 -10.48 -29.66 6.05
C ILE A 168 -9.71 -30.91 6.43
N TYR A 169 -9.81 -31.95 5.61
CA TYR A 169 -9.17 -33.23 5.88
C TYR A 169 -8.64 -33.88 4.59
N ASP A 170 -7.66 -34.76 4.78
CA ASP A 170 -7.09 -35.58 3.70
C ASP A 170 -7.90 -36.87 3.60
N ASP A 171 -8.54 -37.10 2.45
CA ASP A 171 -9.34 -38.30 2.23
C ASP A 171 -8.51 -39.51 1.74
N GLY A 172 -7.18 -39.39 1.77
CA GLY A 172 -6.23 -40.44 1.40
C GLY A 172 -6.09 -40.65 -0.11
N LYS A 173 -6.74 -39.84 -0.95
CA LYS A 173 -6.69 -39.95 -2.42
C LYS A 173 -5.94 -38.77 -3.06
N GLY A 174 -4.94 -38.23 -2.36
CA GLY A 174 -4.01 -37.24 -2.92
C GLY A 174 -4.58 -35.83 -3.09
N GLY A 175 -5.54 -35.42 -2.27
CA GLY A 175 -6.10 -34.06 -2.26
C GLY A 175 -6.80 -33.76 -0.94
N LEU A 176 -7.21 -32.50 -0.73
CA LEU A 176 -7.96 -32.10 0.45
C LEU A 176 -9.44 -31.92 0.14
N LEU A 177 -10.28 -32.46 1.01
CA LEU A 177 -11.72 -32.22 1.02
C LEU A 177 -12.04 -31.10 2.01
N ILE A 178 -13.04 -30.29 1.69
CA ILE A 178 -13.68 -29.39 2.64
C ILE A 178 -15.14 -29.79 2.76
N GLU A 179 -15.58 -30.04 3.98
CA GLU A 179 -17.00 -30.12 4.34
C GLU A 179 -17.44 -28.82 4.99
N TRP A 180 -18.65 -28.35 4.69
CA TRP A 180 -19.22 -27.16 5.31
C TRP A 180 -20.75 -27.16 5.24
N VAL A 181 -21.36 -26.32 6.06
CA VAL A 181 -22.75 -25.88 5.93
C VAL A 181 -22.76 -24.35 5.96
N GLY A 182 -23.41 -23.69 5.01
CA GLY A 182 -23.45 -22.23 4.99
C GLY A 182 -24.60 -21.67 4.17
N GLU A 183 -24.83 -20.36 4.29
CA GLU A 183 -25.80 -19.63 3.49
C GLU A 183 -25.12 -19.11 2.23
N ARG A 184 -25.60 -19.56 1.07
CA ARG A 184 -25.16 -19.01 -0.21
C ARG A 184 -25.52 -17.52 -0.28
N ARG A 185 -24.57 -16.70 -0.71
CA ARG A 185 -24.70 -15.25 -0.91
C ARG A 185 -24.42 -14.91 -2.37
N ALA A 186 -24.87 -13.73 -2.78
CA ALA A 186 -24.37 -13.11 -4.00
C ALA A 186 -22.84 -12.96 -3.92
N PRO A 187 -22.11 -12.98 -5.05
CA PRO A 187 -20.65 -12.79 -5.03
C PRO A 187 -20.20 -11.51 -4.32
N ASP A 188 -21.05 -10.47 -4.27
CA ASP A 188 -20.77 -9.20 -3.60
C ASP A 188 -21.09 -9.20 -2.09
N GLY A 189 -21.53 -10.33 -1.53
CA GLY A 189 -21.90 -10.50 -0.12
C GLY A 189 -23.35 -10.12 0.20
N THR A 190 -24.13 -9.63 -0.76
CA THR A 190 -25.53 -9.27 -0.50
C THR A 190 -26.46 -10.48 -0.55
N THR A 191 -27.63 -10.34 0.07
CA THR A 191 -28.73 -11.28 -0.10
C THR A 191 -29.58 -10.79 -1.27
N HIS A 192 -29.64 -11.53 -2.38
CA HIS A 192 -30.59 -11.24 -3.44
C HIS A 192 -32.02 -11.48 -2.92
N VAL A 193 -32.92 -10.54 -3.21
CA VAL A 193 -34.32 -10.56 -2.74
C VAL A 193 -35.10 -11.76 -3.29
N ASP A 194 -34.65 -12.33 -4.42
CA ASP A 194 -35.34 -13.41 -5.15
C ASP A 194 -34.70 -14.80 -4.99
N GLN A 195 -33.68 -14.96 -4.15
CA GLN A 195 -33.12 -16.28 -3.81
C GLN A 195 -33.52 -16.66 -2.40
N ASP A 196 -34.20 -17.80 -2.24
CA ASP A 196 -34.45 -18.39 -0.93
C ASP A 196 -33.13 -18.54 -0.17
N ARG A 197 -33.08 -18.02 1.07
CA ARG A 197 -31.95 -18.23 1.99
C ARG A 197 -31.91 -19.70 2.42
N SER A 198 -31.49 -20.58 1.52
CA SER A 198 -31.29 -21.98 1.86
C SER A 198 -29.89 -22.17 2.42
N ASN A 199 -29.82 -22.73 3.63
CA ASN A 199 -28.60 -23.35 4.11
C ASN A 199 -28.23 -24.49 3.16
N GLU A 200 -27.03 -24.43 2.60
CA GLU A 200 -26.47 -25.45 1.73
C GLU A 200 -25.34 -26.17 2.47
N GLY A 201 -25.43 -27.50 2.54
CA GLY A 201 -24.33 -28.37 2.93
C GLY A 201 -23.52 -28.78 1.71
N GLY A 202 -22.19 -28.76 1.81
CA GLY A 202 -21.29 -29.12 0.74
C GLY A 202 -20.12 -29.95 1.23
N ALA A 203 -19.66 -30.87 0.37
CA ALA A 203 -18.42 -31.62 0.55
C ALA A 203 -17.70 -31.63 -0.80
N VAL A 204 -16.61 -30.87 -0.91
CA VAL A 204 -15.93 -30.64 -2.20
C VAL A 204 -14.43 -30.79 -2.05
N ARG A 205 -13.83 -31.47 -3.03
CA ARG A 205 -12.37 -31.51 -3.20
C ARG A 205 -11.90 -30.25 -3.90
N PHE A 206 -10.92 -29.60 -3.30
CA PHE A 206 -10.30 -28.40 -3.85
C PHE A 206 -8.88 -28.71 -4.36
N ASP A 207 -8.53 -28.07 -5.46
CA ASP A 207 -7.18 -28.15 -6.05
C ASP A 207 -6.21 -27.21 -5.31
N LEU A 208 -6.75 -26.19 -4.63
CA LEU A 208 -6.01 -25.26 -3.79
C LEU A 208 -6.91 -24.73 -2.65
N ILE A 209 -6.37 -24.66 -1.43
CA ILE A 209 -7.04 -24.11 -0.25
C ILE A 209 -6.16 -23.01 0.35
N VAL A 210 -6.73 -21.82 0.55
CA VAL A 210 -6.08 -20.73 1.29
C VAL A 210 -6.77 -20.53 2.64
N LEU A 211 -6.01 -20.65 3.73
CA LEU A 211 -6.45 -20.34 5.08
C LEU A 211 -6.09 -18.89 5.44
N ALA A 212 -7.09 -18.02 5.46
CA ALA A 212 -6.95 -16.59 5.69
C ALA A 212 -7.65 -16.14 7.00
N THR A 213 -7.29 -16.75 8.13
CA THR A 213 -7.95 -16.55 9.44
C THR A 213 -7.75 -15.15 10.06
N GLY A 214 -6.80 -14.35 9.55
CA GLY A 214 -6.71 -12.90 9.72
C GLY A 214 -6.66 -12.40 11.18
N PHE A 215 -7.41 -11.34 11.46
CA PHE A 215 -7.40 -10.63 12.76
C PHE A 215 -8.01 -11.44 13.91
N GLY A 216 -9.08 -12.20 13.65
CA GLY A 216 -9.88 -12.92 14.65
C GLY A 216 -10.42 -12.05 15.80
N ILE A 217 -11.03 -12.72 16.80
CA ILE A 217 -11.58 -12.10 18.01
C ILE A 217 -10.61 -12.34 19.18
N GLU A 218 -10.42 -11.36 20.06
CA GLU A 218 -9.56 -11.50 21.22
C GLU A 218 -10.07 -12.58 22.19
N GLY A 219 -9.16 -13.36 22.78
CA GLY A 219 -9.50 -14.53 23.60
C GLY A 219 -10.08 -14.23 24.99
N SER A 220 -10.74 -13.09 25.21
CA SER A 220 -11.37 -12.77 26.49
C SER A 220 -12.85 -13.15 26.49
N GLU A 221 -13.33 -13.73 27.59
CA GLU A 221 -14.75 -14.06 27.85
C GLU A 221 -15.71 -12.86 27.77
N ARG A 222 -15.18 -11.64 27.65
CA ARG A 222 -15.95 -10.38 27.55
C ARG A 222 -15.99 -9.90 26.10
N GLU A 223 -16.76 -10.58 25.25
CA GLU A 223 -16.97 -10.23 23.84
C GLU A 223 -17.49 -8.78 23.64
N GLN A 224 -18.14 -8.22 24.68
CA GLN A 224 -18.70 -6.87 24.70
C GLN A 224 -17.67 -5.74 24.53
N HIS A 225 -16.36 -6.05 24.62
CA HIS A 225 -15.28 -5.07 24.50
C HIS A 225 -14.27 -5.39 23.40
N SER A 226 -14.62 -6.13 22.34
CA SER A 226 -13.68 -6.37 21.23
C SER A 226 -13.12 -5.05 20.68
N TYR A 227 -11.85 -5.06 20.25
CA TYR A 227 -11.19 -3.87 19.68
C TYR A 227 -11.96 -3.25 18.52
N TRP A 228 -12.75 -4.03 17.79
CA TRP A 228 -13.48 -3.53 16.63
C TRP A 228 -14.90 -3.04 16.93
N ARG A 229 -15.37 -3.14 18.17
CA ARG A 229 -16.70 -2.63 18.53
C ARG A 229 -16.66 -1.14 18.81
N ASN A 230 -17.72 -0.44 18.41
CA ASN A 230 -17.91 0.96 18.77
C ASN A 230 -18.08 1.09 20.28
N GLU A 231 -17.37 2.04 20.87
CA GLU A 231 -17.48 2.40 22.27
C GLU A 231 -17.26 3.91 22.46
N ALA A 232 -17.41 4.36 23.70
CA ALA A 232 -17.29 5.76 24.10
C ALA A 232 -15.94 6.12 24.76
N LEU A 233 -14.92 5.27 24.71
CA LEU A 233 -13.59 5.48 25.31
C LEU A 233 -12.95 6.78 24.83
N ALA A 234 -13.11 7.14 23.56
CA ALA A 234 -12.57 8.38 22.99
C ALA A 234 -13.47 9.62 23.21
N GLN A 235 -14.62 9.46 23.86
CA GLN A 235 -15.59 10.53 24.12
C GLN A 235 -15.53 11.00 25.58
N PRO A 236 -15.83 12.28 25.88
CA PRO A 236 -16.00 12.75 27.24
C PRO A 236 -17.10 11.98 27.98
N SER A 237 -16.88 11.69 29.27
CA SER A 237 -17.94 11.07 30.10
C SER A 237 -19.07 12.08 30.32
N LEU A 238 -20.32 11.67 30.13
CA LEU A 238 -21.50 12.53 30.34
C LEU A 238 -22.07 12.43 31.76
N ASP A 239 -21.76 11.35 32.46
CA ASP A 239 -22.36 10.93 33.72
C ASP A 239 -21.42 11.04 34.93
N SER A 240 -20.12 11.26 34.69
CA SER A 240 -19.12 11.41 35.74
C SER A 240 -18.07 12.42 35.34
N PRO A 241 -17.62 13.30 36.27
CA PRO A 241 -16.56 14.25 35.97
C PRO A 241 -15.19 13.57 35.79
N ARG A 242 -15.01 12.35 36.33
CA ARG A 242 -13.75 11.61 36.22
C ARG A 242 -13.94 10.10 36.34
N ARG A 243 -13.35 9.33 35.43
CA ARG A 243 -13.46 7.87 35.38
C ARG A 243 -12.11 7.18 35.32
N THR A 244 -11.92 6.11 36.09
CA THR A 244 -10.69 5.31 36.07
C THR A 244 -10.89 4.05 35.24
N PHE A 245 -9.98 3.79 34.31
CA PHE A 245 -9.94 2.62 33.45
C PHE A 245 -8.72 1.74 33.77
N LEU A 246 -8.90 0.43 33.60
CA LEU A 246 -7.81 -0.55 33.64
C LEU A 246 -7.58 -1.08 32.22
N ILE A 247 -6.34 -1.02 31.73
CA ILE A 247 -5.96 -1.64 30.45
C ILE A 247 -5.09 -2.86 30.72
N VAL A 248 -5.47 -3.99 30.14
CA VAL A 248 -4.75 -5.26 30.20
C VAL A 248 -4.29 -5.64 28.80
N GLY A 249 -2.99 -5.57 28.54
CA GLY A 249 -2.41 -5.88 27.24
C GLY A 249 -1.19 -5.01 26.94
N GLN A 250 -0.31 -5.48 26.06
CA GLN A 250 0.95 -4.80 25.72
C GLN A 250 1.23 -4.81 24.21
N GLY A 251 0.19 -4.94 23.37
CA GLY A 251 0.30 -4.78 21.91
C GLY A 251 -0.24 -3.42 21.47
N ASP A 252 -0.12 -3.12 20.17
CA ASP A 252 -0.61 -1.87 19.59
C ASP A 252 -2.07 -1.55 19.95
N GLY A 253 -2.98 -2.52 19.91
CA GLY A 253 -4.39 -2.29 20.27
C GLY A 253 -4.59 -1.78 21.71
N ALA A 254 -3.77 -2.25 22.66
CA ALA A 254 -3.79 -1.76 24.04
C ALA A 254 -3.23 -0.34 24.15
N MET A 255 -2.15 -0.05 23.41
CA MET A 255 -1.53 1.27 23.41
C MET A 255 -2.43 2.30 22.74
N ILE A 256 -3.14 1.94 21.67
CA ILE A 256 -4.12 2.80 21.02
C ILE A 256 -5.26 3.15 21.99
N ASP A 257 -5.80 2.17 22.72
CA ASP A 257 -6.86 2.46 23.70
C ASP A 257 -6.36 3.32 24.88
N LEU A 258 -5.11 3.12 25.31
CA LEU A 258 -4.45 4.01 26.29
C LEU A 258 -4.38 5.46 25.76
N LEU A 259 -3.94 5.63 24.53
CA LEU A 259 -3.81 6.94 23.90
C LEU A 259 -5.19 7.59 23.69
N ARG A 260 -6.20 6.85 23.23
CA ARG A 260 -7.59 7.32 23.07
C ARG A 260 -8.23 7.76 24.39
N LEU A 261 -7.94 7.05 25.47
CA LEU A 261 -8.44 7.40 26.79
C LEU A 261 -7.77 8.64 27.36
N ARG A 262 -6.50 8.92 27.02
CA ARG A 262 -5.72 9.99 27.67
C ARG A 262 -5.49 11.22 26.82
N ILE A 263 -5.63 11.16 25.51
CA ILE A 263 -5.41 12.28 24.58
C ILE A 263 -6.76 12.73 24.02
N SER A 264 -7.06 14.03 24.13
CA SER A 264 -8.30 14.60 23.61
C SER A 264 -8.33 14.52 22.09
N GLN A 265 -9.48 14.12 21.52
CA GLN A 265 -9.69 13.98 20.08
C GLN A 265 -8.58 13.17 19.39
N TYR A 266 -8.15 12.06 20.01
CA TYR A 266 -7.06 11.25 19.50
C TYR A 266 -7.38 10.66 18.13
N ARG A 267 -6.52 10.97 17.17
CA ARG A 267 -6.36 10.31 15.87
C ARG A 267 -4.87 10.16 15.63
N GLN A 268 -4.44 8.96 15.24
CA GLN A 268 -3.02 8.59 15.26
C GLN A 268 -2.18 9.36 14.24
N ASP A 269 -2.68 9.50 13.02
CA ASP A 269 -2.10 10.35 11.97
C ASP A 269 -2.04 11.82 12.40
N ARG A 270 -3.15 12.33 12.95
CA ARG A 270 -3.30 13.73 13.34
C ARG A 270 -2.38 14.13 14.50
N ILE A 271 -2.31 13.31 15.56
CA ILE A 271 -1.47 13.66 16.71
C ILE A 271 0.03 13.68 16.32
N LEU A 272 0.45 12.84 15.37
CA LEU A 272 1.83 12.88 14.88
C LEU A 272 2.11 14.13 14.05
N ASP A 273 1.21 14.52 13.14
CA ASP A 273 1.33 15.78 12.38
C ASP A 273 1.38 16.99 13.32
N GLU A 274 0.45 17.08 14.28
CA GLU A 274 0.38 18.17 15.27
C GLU A 274 1.67 18.29 16.11
N LEU A 275 2.25 17.16 16.52
CA LEU A 275 3.43 17.16 17.39
C LEU A 275 4.74 17.33 16.62
N PHE A 276 4.82 16.92 15.35
CA PHE A 276 6.11 16.76 14.65
C PHE A 276 6.22 17.44 13.27
N ALA A 277 5.13 17.90 12.64
CA ALA A 277 5.18 18.43 11.27
C ALA A 277 6.14 19.62 11.11
N ASN A 278 6.20 20.51 12.11
CA ASN A 278 7.09 21.68 12.11
C ASN A 278 8.48 21.39 12.73
N LYS A 279 8.85 20.12 12.90
CA LYS A 279 10.09 19.69 13.57
C LYS A 279 10.89 18.67 12.71
N PRO A 280 11.23 18.99 11.44
CA PRO A 280 11.79 18.02 10.50
C PRO A 280 13.11 17.40 10.95
N LYS A 281 13.99 18.17 11.60
CA LYS A 281 15.28 17.65 12.10
C LYS A 281 15.09 16.64 13.24
N LEU A 282 14.14 16.90 14.14
CA LEU A 282 13.76 15.93 15.17
C LEU A 282 13.17 14.65 14.55
N VAL A 283 12.35 14.77 13.51
CA VAL A 283 11.82 13.60 12.79
C VAL A 283 12.94 12.80 12.14
N GLU A 284 13.89 13.44 11.44
CA GLU A 284 15.08 12.79 10.88
C GLU A 284 15.88 12.04 11.95
N HIS A 285 16.02 12.62 13.15
CA HIS A 285 16.69 11.94 14.26
C HIS A 285 15.87 10.76 14.82
N LEU A 286 14.55 10.88 14.92
CA LEU A 286 13.67 9.79 15.34
C LEU A 286 13.70 8.63 14.34
N GLN A 287 13.85 8.90 13.04
CA GLN A 287 14.07 7.88 12.01
C GLN A 287 15.36 7.10 12.23
N ALA A 288 16.44 7.78 12.62
CA ALA A 288 17.70 7.12 12.95
C ALA A 288 17.56 6.21 14.19
N ILE A 289 16.79 6.64 15.20
CA ILE A 289 16.47 5.81 16.37
C ILE A 289 15.62 4.60 15.96
N ASP A 290 14.57 4.79 15.16
CA ASP A 290 13.74 3.68 14.68
C ASP A 290 14.56 2.65 13.91
N LEU A 291 15.42 3.08 12.98
CA LEU A 291 16.28 2.19 12.21
C LEU A 291 17.19 1.33 13.10
N LYS A 292 17.70 1.89 14.20
CA LYS A 292 18.53 1.18 15.18
C LYS A 292 17.73 0.14 15.98
N HIS A 293 16.45 0.40 16.26
CA HIS A 293 15.61 -0.39 17.16
C HIS A 293 14.58 -1.30 16.48
N SER A 294 14.41 -1.19 15.17
CA SER A 294 13.46 -1.99 14.37
C SER A 294 14.09 -3.19 13.65
N SER A 295 15.39 -3.44 13.81
CA SER A 295 16.08 -4.61 13.26
C SER A 295 15.76 -5.90 14.06
N ALA A 296 15.85 -7.07 13.42
CA ALA A 296 15.50 -8.38 14.02
C ALA A 296 16.35 -8.76 15.26
N SER A 297 17.48 -8.10 15.48
CA SER A 297 18.29 -8.20 16.70
C SER A 297 17.91 -7.20 17.79
N GLY A 298 16.88 -6.38 17.54
CA GLY A 298 16.19 -5.48 18.47
C GLY A 298 17.08 -4.92 19.55
N ALA A 299 17.86 -3.87 19.25
CA ALA A 299 18.68 -3.22 20.27
C ALA A 299 17.81 -2.86 21.49
N THR A 300 18.16 -3.37 22.66
CA THR A 300 17.47 -3.01 23.92
C THR A 300 17.75 -1.54 24.26
N GLY A 301 16.89 -0.91 25.06
CA GLY A 301 17.16 0.42 25.61
C GLY A 301 16.57 1.58 24.80
N LEU A 302 15.47 1.36 24.07
CA LEU A 302 14.74 2.44 23.39
C LEU A 302 14.30 3.54 24.36
N PHE A 303 13.91 3.16 25.58
CA PHE A 303 13.61 4.12 26.65
C PHE A 303 14.81 5.05 26.93
N ASP A 304 16.01 4.50 27.02
CA ASP A 304 17.22 5.27 27.30
C ASP A 304 17.62 6.14 26.10
N GLU A 305 17.34 5.72 24.87
CA GLU A 305 17.48 6.60 23.70
C GLU A 305 16.55 7.81 23.79
N PHE A 306 15.29 7.62 24.19
CA PHE A 306 14.39 8.75 24.39
C PHE A 306 14.84 9.66 25.55
N GLU A 307 15.41 9.12 26.64
CA GLU A 307 16.04 9.95 27.67
C GLU A 307 17.24 10.74 27.15
N ARG A 308 18.06 10.13 26.28
CA ARG A 308 19.20 10.79 25.64
C ARG A 308 18.75 11.88 24.67
N LEU A 309 17.70 11.61 23.89
CA LEU A 309 17.09 12.58 22.97
C LEU A 309 16.69 13.86 23.71
N GLN A 310 16.07 13.74 24.89
CA GLN A 310 15.67 14.89 25.70
C GLN A 310 16.87 15.73 26.19
N LYS A 311 18.06 15.13 26.30
CA LYS A 311 19.31 15.79 26.72
C LYS A 311 20.21 16.20 25.54
N SER A 312 19.80 15.90 24.31
CA SER A 312 20.54 16.20 23.09
C SER A 312 20.24 17.61 22.57
N GLU A 313 20.86 17.98 21.45
CA GLU A 313 20.53 19.22 20.72
C GLU A 313 19.05 19.32 20.31
N PHE A 314 18.35 18.19 20.13
CA PHE A 314 16.92 18.15 19.81
C PHE A 314 16.02 18.21 21.05
N GLY A 315 16.59 18.27 22.25
CA GLY A 315 15.85 18.24 23.51
C GLY A 315 14.84 19.38 23.67
N HIS A 316 15.14 20.55 23.11
CA HIS A 316 14.21 21.69 23.09
C HIS A 316 12.97 21.40 22.22
N GLU A 317 13.15 20.99 20.96
CA GLU A 317 12.04 20.64 20.06
C GLU A 317 11.19 19.50 20.62
N PHE A 318 11.84 18.49 21.20
CA PHE A 318 11.15 17.39 21.88
C PHE A 318 10.37 17.85 23.12
N GLY A 319 10.94 18.79 23.90
CA GLY A 319 10.27 19.42 25.04
C GLY A 319 9.04 20.25 24.65
N VAL A 320 9.07 20.90 23.48
CA VAL A 320 7.91 21.58 22.89
C VAL A 320 6.82 20.55 22.55
N ALA A 321 7.16 19.45 21.87
CA ALA A 321 6.22 18.38 21.55
C ALA A 321 5.60 17.75 22.81
N LEU A 322 6.39 17.51 23.87
CA LEU A 322 5.88 17.06 25.16
C LEU A 322 4.89 18.05 25.78
N SER A 323 5.17 19.35 25.67
CA SER A 323 4.29 20.41 26.20
C SER A 323 2.98 20.49 25.42
N GLU A 324 3.02 20.33 24.10
CA GLU A 324 1.84 20.24 23.22
C GLU A 324 0.98 19.02 23.57
N LEU A 325 1.59 17.85 23.72
CA LEU A 325 0.90 16.64 24.18
C LEU A 325 0.29 16.83 25.57
N LYS A 326 1.01 17.47 26.50
CA LYS A 326 0.53 17.73 27.86
C LYS A 326 -0.74 18.58 27.87
N ARG A 327 -0.87 19.57 26.96
CA ARG A 327 -2.09 20.38 26.81
C ARG A 327 -3.27 19.56 26.27
N ARG A 328 -3.00 18.49 25.54
CA ARG A 328 -4.00 17.56 24.99
C ARG A 328 -4.44 16.47 25.96
N LEU A 329 -3.86 16.40 27.17
CA LEU A 329 -4.28 15.39 28.14
C LEU A 329 -5.73 15.62 28.59
N ARG A 330 -6.51 14.55 28.51
CA ARG A 330 -7.85 14.49 29.10
C ARG A 330 -7.77 14.61 30.61
N ARG A 331 -8.73 15.31 31.21
CA ARG A 331 -8.82 15.48 32.68
C ARG A 331 -9.96 14.65 33.29
N ASP A 332 -10.84 14.14 32.46
CA ASP A 332 -12.03 13.35 32.79
C ASP A 332 -11.74 11.85 32.87
N THR A 333 -10.51 11.41 32.60
CA THR A 333 -10.13 9.99 32.69
C THR A 333 -8.83 9.79 33.46
N ASN A 334 -8.73 8.64 34.10
CA ASN A 334 -7.49 8.06 34.65
C ASN A 334 -7.29 6.69 34.03
N VAL A 335 -6.05 6.29 33.83
CA VAL A 335 -5.74 4.96 33.31
C VAL A 335 -4.67 4.30 34.16
N VAL A 336 -4.95 3.06 34.55
CA VAL A 336 -3.96 2.12 35.08
C VAL A 336 -3.62 1.15 33.96
N LEU A 337 -2.34 1.08 33.57
CA LEU A 337 -1.86 0.12 32.58
C LEU A 337 -1.24 -1.07 33.30
N ARG A 338 -1.80 -2.27 33.09
CA ARG A 338 -1.20 -3.50 33.60
C ARG A 338 -0.04 -3.93 32.70
N CYS A 339 1.16 -3.91 33.27
CA CYS A 339 2.40 -4.32 32.63
C CYS A 339 2.79 -5.73 33.08
N LYS A 340 3.44 -6.48 32.19
CA LYS A 340 4.14 -7.74 32.55
C LYS A 340 5.42 -7.48 33.33
N GLU A 341 6.06 -6.33 33.08
CA GLU A 341 7.33 -5.95 33.69
C GLU A 341 7.18 -4.79 34.67
N ARG A 342 8.04 -4.78 35.69
CA ARG A 342 8.03 -3.76 36.75
C ARG A 342 8.44 -2.36 36.26
N ARG A 343 9.31 -2.29 35.25
CA ARG A 343 9.84 -1.03 34.71
C ARG A 343 9.19 -0.72 33.37
N ILE A 344 8.81 0.53 33.15
CA ILE A 344 8.26 0.98 31.87
C ILE A 344 9.25 0.80 30.70
N ALA A 345 10.55 0.85 30.99
CA ALA A 345 11.59 0.57 30.00
C ALA A 345 11.43 -0.83 29.37
N GLY A 346 10.94 -1.80 30.15
CA GLY A 346 10.61 -3.15 29.69
C GLY A 346 9.49 -3.17 28.65
N LEU A 347 8.45 -2.36 28.86
CA LEU A 347 7.32 -2.21 27.91
C LEU A 347 7.78 -1.70 26.53
N LEU A 348 8.90 -0.97 26.46
CA LEU A 348 9.42 -0.39 25.21
C LEU A 348 10.57 -1.20 24.59
N SER A 349 11.18 -2.12 25.35
CA SER A 349 12.44 -2.79 24.98
C SER A 349 12.39 -4.33 24.97
N ALA A 350 11.30 -4.96 25.41
CA ALA A 350 11.15 -6.41 25.32
C ALA A 350 11.22 -6.92 23.86
N PRO A 351 11.99 -7.97 23.58
CA PRO A 351 12.22 -8.50 22.23
C PRO A 351 10.95 -9.04 21.56
N ASP A 352 9.94 -9.42 22.34
CA ASP A 352 8.63 -9.91 21.84
C ASP A 352 7.58 -8.79 21.68
N ILE A 353 7.98 -7.51 21.77
CA ILE A 353 7.03 -6.38 21.71
C ILE A 353 6.40 -6.26 20.33
N ARG A 354 5.06 -6.30 20.32
CA ARG A 354 4.20 -6.08 19.16
C ARG A 354 3.60 -4.66 19.17
N ILE A 355 4.42 -3.66 19.46
CA ILE A 355 4.04 -2.24 19.49
C ILE A 355 4.88 -1.50 18.48
N SER A 356 4.22 -0.82 17.54
CA SER A 356 4.86 0.09 16.58
C SER A 356 5.72 1.17 17.25
N PHE A 357 6.74 1.65 16.54
CA PHE A 357 7.65 2.69 17.06
C PHE A 357 6.88 3.95 17.50
N GLN A 358 5.98 4.45 16.66
CA GLN A 358 5.16 5.62 17.01
C GLN A 358 4.35 5.43 18.30
N ASN A 359 3.75 4.26 18.53
CA ASN A 359 3.00 4.01 19.75
C ASN A 359 3.93 3.89 20.97
N ARG A 360 5.13 3.30 20.81
CA ARG A 360 6.17 3.31 21.86
C ARG A 360 6.60 4.73 22.21
N LEU A 361 6.81 5.59 21.21
CA LEU A 361 7.15 7.01 21.42
C LEU A 361 6.02 7.77 22.13
N LEU A 362 4.79 7.67 21.64
CA LEU A 362 3.64 8.36 22.24
C LEU A 362 3.35 7.89 23.66
N VAL A 363 3.51 6.59 23.95
CA VAL A 363 3.36 6.03 25.30
C VAL A 363 4.47 6.51 26.23
N TYR A 364 5.71 6.59 25.74
CA TYR A 364 6.82 7.20 26.48
C TYR A 364 6.52 8.67 26.81
N MET A 365 6.11 9.46 25.82
CA MET A 365 5.74 10.86 26.02
C MET A 365 4.59 11.00 27.00
N LEU A 366 3.56 10.15 26.88
CA LEU A 366 2.41 10.13 27.78
C LEU A 366 2.83 9.79 29.22
N TYR A 367 3.75 8.84 29.41
CA TYR A 367 4.33 8.53 30.72
C TYR A 367 5.05 9.76 31.31
N LYS A 368 5.87 10.47 30.52
CA LYS A 368 6.53 11.71 30.94
C LYS A 368 5.56 12.84 31.28
N CYS A 369 4.40 12.88 30.64
CA CYS A 369 3.33 13.82 30.96
C CYS A 369 2.49 13.41 32.19
N GLY A 370 2.77 12.26 32.83
CA GLY A 370 1.96 11.73 33.93
C GLY A 370 0.58 11.24 33.48
N GLY A 371 0.47 10.79 32.23
CA GLY A 371 -0.80 10.42 31.61
C GLY A 371 -1.40 9.11 32.11
N PHE A 372 -0.63 8.19 32.71
CA PHE A 372 -1.15 6.93 33.23
C PHE A 372 -0.25 6.36 34.34
N VAL A 373 -0.78 5.37 35.06
CA VAL A 373 -0.04 4.65 36.12
C VAL A 373 0.26 3.22 35.66
N PRO A 374 1.53 2.83 35.45
CA PRO A 374 1.89 1.44 35.20
C PRO A 374 1.80 0.61 36.49
N SER A 375 1.32 -0.63 36.41
CA SER A 375 1.31 -1.58 37.53
C SER A 375 1.53 -3.02 37.07
N ILE A 376 2.15 -3.84 37.91
CA ILE A 376 2.32 -5.30 37.70
C ILE A 376 1.34 -6.13 38.54
N GLU A 377 0.49 -5.48 39.32
CA GLU A 377 -0.48 -6.15 40.17
C GLU A 377 -1.49 -6.93 39.30
N LYS A 378 -2.10 -7.96 39.91
CA LYS A 378 -3.13 -8.76 39.24
C LYS A 378 -4.36 -7.91 38.97
N GLU A 379 -5.11 -8.27 37.93
CA GLU A 379 -6.29 -7.52 37.47
C GLU A 379 -7.33 -7.32 38.58
N ASP A 380 -7.65 -8.37 39.33
CA ASP A 380 -8.61 -8.36 40.43
C ASP A 380 -8.17 -7.46 41.60
N VAL A 381 -6.86 -7.40 41.86
CA VAL A 381 -6.29 -6.51 42.87
C VAL A 381 -6.41 -5.06 42.43
N LEU A 382 -6.08 -4.76 41.16
CA LEU A 382 -6.19 -3.41 40.60
C LEU A 382 -7.64 -2.92 40.55
N GLN A 383 -8.57 -3.80 40.17
CA GLN A 383 -10.00 -3.49 40.16
C GLN A 383 -10.51 -3.10 41.54
N ARG A 384 -10.16 -3.88 42.58
CA ARG A 384 -10.54 -3.54 43.98
C ARG A 384 -9.85 -2.27 44.47
N LYS A 385 -8.54 -2.14 44.25
CA LYS A 385 -7.72 -1.02 44.75
C LYS A 385 -8.14 0.33 44.19
N HIS A 386 -8.61 0.37 42.95
CA HIS A 386 -8.99 1.59 42.25
C HIS A 386 -10.50 1.71 42.02
N GLU A 387 -11.30 0.83 42.63
CA GLU A 387 -12.77 0.78 42.49
C GLU A 387 -13.24 0.75 41.02
N ILE A 388 -12.50 0.00 40.18
CA ILE A 388 -12.75 -0.08 38.74
C ILE A 388 -13.78 -1.17 38.49
N GLY A 389 -14.99 -0.77 38.09
CA GLY A 389 -16.03 -1.69 37.65
C GLY A 389 -15.61 -2.49 36.41
N GLY A 390 -16.21 -3.69 36.23
CA GLY A 390 -15.86 -4.61 35.14
C GLY A 390 -15.94 -3.98 33.74
N ASN A 391 -16.89 -3.07 33.52
CA ASN A 391 -17.12 -2.36 32.25
C ASN A 391 -16.03 -1.33 31.91
N TYR A 392 -15.13 -1.03 32.86
CA TYR A 392 -14.00 -0.10 32.67
C TYR A 392 -12.66 -0.83 32.63
N THR A 393 -12.69 -2.15 32.47
CA THR A 393 -11.51 -2.97 32.20
C THR A 393 -11.46 -3.34 30.73
N ILE A 394 -10.42 -2.89 30.04
CA ILE A 394 -10.19 -3.11 28.61
C ILE A 394 -9.13 -4.19 28.45
N SER A 395 -9.49 -5.33 27.89
CA SER A 395 -8.57 -6.44 27.66
C SER A 395 -8.18 -6.57 26.19
N ARG A 396 -6.87 -6.61 25.92
CA ARG A 396 -6.22 -6.68 24.60
C ARG A 396 -5.09 -7.71 24.65
N ILE A 397 -5.46 -8.96 24.96
CA ILE A 397 -4.53 -10.07 25.15
C ILE A 397 -4.21 -10.84 23.86
N GLY A 398 -4.69 -10.34 22.71
CA GLY A 398 -4.47 -10.96 21.41
C GLY A 398 -5.49 -12.06 21.08
N VAL A 399 -5.32 -12.64 19.90
CA VAL A 399 -6.25 -13.61 19.30
C VAL A 399 -5.66 -15.00 19.38
N ASN A 400 -6.48 -15.99 19.77
CA ASN A 400 -6.08 -17.39 19.77
C ASN A 400 -6.23 -17.99 18.36
N ARG A 401 -5.29 -17.65 17.47
CA ARG A 401 -5.27 -18.16 16.09
C ARG A 401 -5.08 -19.68 16.03
N SER A 402 -4.37 -20.26 17.00
CA SER A 402 -4.16 -21.71 17.10
C SER A 402 -5.49 -22.45 17.20
N ALA A 403 -6.37 -22.00 18.11
CA ALA A 403 -7.69 -22.59 18.28
C ALA A 403 -8.63 -22.34 17.10
N GLN A 404 -8.36 -21.35 16.24
CA GLN A 404 -9.11 -21.19 14.98
C GLN A 404 -8.67 -22.23 13.95
N LEU A 405 -7.37 -22.48 13.82
CA LEU A 405 -6.83 -23.50 12.93
C LEU A 405 -7.23 -24.91 13.36
N GLU A 406 -7.13 -25.21 14.65
CA GLU A 406 -7.51 -26.51 15.22
C GLU A 406 -8.98 -26.88 14.96
N ARG A 407 -9.87 -25.88 14.91
CA ARG A 407 -11.30 -26.10 14.68
C ARG A 407 -11.67 -26.45 13.24
N CYS A 408 -10.81 -26.15 12.27
CA CYS A 408 -11.11 -26.37 10.86
C CYS A 408 -10.19 -27.36 10.16
N LEU A 409 -9.19 -27.90 10.86
CA LEU A 409 -8.19 -28.80 10.31
C LEU A 409 -8.28 -30.17 10.97
N ASP A 410 -8.07 -31.21 10.17
CA ASP A 410 -7.75 -32.54 10.69
C ASP A 410 -6.56 -32.48 11.67
N PRO A 411 -6.57 -33.26 12.78
CA PRO A 411 -5.52 -33.24 13.78
C PRO A 411 -4.10 -33.38 13.21
N GLY A 412 -3.89 -34.24 12.21
CA GLY A 412 -2.56 -34.45 11.64
C GLY A 412 -2.02 -33.22 10.90
N ILE A 413 -2.90 -32.50 10.19
CA ILE A 413 -2.54 -31.26 9.49
C ILE A 413 -2.25 -30.15 10.51
N TYR A 414 -3.08 -30.03 11.55
CA TYR A 414 -2.89 -29.04 12.62
C TYR A 414 -1.59 -29.26 13.40
N GLU A 415 -1.27 -30.52 13.75
CA GLU A 415 -0.03 -30.88 14.43
C GLU A 415 1.19 -30.50 13.59
N TYR A 416 1.18 -30.78 12.29
CA TYR A 416 2.25 -30.38 11.38
C TYR A 416 2.44 -28.86 11.37
N ILE A 417 1.35 -28.10 11.21
CA ILE A 417 1.42 -26.63 11.20
C ILE A 417 1.95 -26.10 12.54
N SER A 418 1.45 -26.64 13.65
CA SER A 418 1.86 -26.23 14.99
C SER A 418 3.33 -26.55 15.29
N ALA A 419 3.87 -27.64 14.76
CA ALA A 419 5.29 -27.98 14.88
C ALA A 419 6.20 -27.07 14.01
N ASN A 420 5.68 -26.51 12.91
CA ASN A 420 6.47 -25.78 11.92
C ASN A 420 6.15 -24.27 11.84
N ARG A 421 5.58 -23.67 12.90
CA ARG A 421 5.10 -22.27 12.91
C ARG A 421 6.06 -21.24 12.32
N ASN A 422 7.35 -21.33 12.69
CA ASN A 422 8.36 -20.36 12.25
C ASN A 422 8.66 -20.44 10.75
N SER A 423 8.40 -21.58 10.11
CA SER A 423 8.57 -21.75 8.66
C SER A 423 7.50 -21.01 7.86
N PHE A 424 6.41 -20.57 8.51
CA PHE A 424 5.27 -19.89 7.88
C PHE A 424 5.23 -18.38 8.13
N LEU A 425 6.36 -17.78 8.52
CA LEU A 425 6.47 -16.32 8.61
C LEU A 425 6.58 -15.73 7.21
N GLN A 426 5.73 -14.75 6.90
CA GLN A 426 5.56 -14.18 5.57
C GLN A 426 5.94 -12.71 5.56
N THR A 427 6.69 -12.33 4.52
CA THR A 427 7.03 -10.92 4.27
C THR A 427 5.81 -10.12 3.82
N ASP A 428 5.70 -8.90 4.35
CA ASP A 428 4.78 -7.86 3.90
C ASP A 428 5.47 -6.80 3.02
N ALA A 429 6.68 -7.09 2.51
CA ALA A 429 7.29 -6.33 1.43
C ALA A 429 6.69 -6.73 0.09
N ILE A 430 6.42 -5.75 -0.78
CA ILE A 430 5.92 -5.98 -2.14
C ILE A 430 6.94 -6.79 -2.94
N CYS A 431 6.54 -7.97 -3.44
CA CYS A 431 7.40 -8.88 -4.20
C CYS A 431 7.06 -8.97 -5.69
N TRP A 432 6.02 -8.26 -6.16
CA TRP A 432 5.66 -8.17 -7.57
C TRP A 432 6.26 -6.90 -8.22
N THR A 433 6.31 -6.92 -9.55
CA THR A 433 6.77 -5.80 -10.38
C THR A 433 5.63 -4.83 -10.69
N GLY A 434 5.97 -3.62 -11.13
CA GLY A 434 5.00 -2.61 -11.54
C GLY A 434 4.00 -3.12 -12.56
N GLY A 435 2.72 -2.96 -12.26
CA GLY A 435 1.66 -3.27 -13.19
C GLY A 435 1.36 -4.76 -13.35
N TYR A 436 1.92 -5.60 -12.47
CA TYR A 436 1.84 -7.06 -12.55
C TYR A 436 0.40 -7.60 -12.63
N PHE A 437 -0.52 -7.02 -11.86
CA PHE A 437 -1.90 -7.49 -11.78
C PHE A 437 -2.78 -7.05 -12.96
N ASP A 438 -2.29 -6.22 -13.89
CA ASP A 438 -3.09 -5.74 -15.02
C ASP A 438 -2.96 -6.59 -16.30
N PHE A 439 -2.19 -7.68 -16.25
CA PHE A 439 -2.12 -8.65 -17.34
C PHE A 439 -2.34 -10.07 -16.84
N ALA A 440 -2.87 -10.92 -17.72
CA ALA A 440 -3.10 -12.32 -17.43
C ALA A 440 -1.83 -13.15 -17.57
N GLY A 441 -1.72 -14.22 -16.79
CA GLY A 441 -0.60 -15.15 -16.82
C GLY A 441 0.66 -14.65 -16.11
N THR A 442 1.75 -15.37 -16.36
CA THR A 442 3.06 -15.09 -15.79
C THR A 442 3.76 -13.92 -16.47
N THR A 443 4.77 -13.35 -15.81
CA THR A 443 5.64 -12.32 -16.40
C THR A 443 6.26 -12.78 -17.73
N SER A 444 6.69 -14.06 -17.79
CA SER A 444 7.28 -14.65 -19.00
C SER A 444 6.28 -14.79 -20.14
N GLN A 445 5.02 -15.14 -19.85
CA GLN A 445 3.96 -15.21 -20.84
C GLN A 445 3.58 -13.81 -21.35
N ALA A 446 3.45 -12.84 -20.45
CA ALA A 446 3.14 -11.46 -20.80
C ALA A 446 4.19 -10.84 -21.74
N ALA A 447 5.47 -11.13 -21.52
CA ALA A 447 6.56 -10.66 -22.39
C ALA A 447 6.47 -11.18 -23.84
N LYS A 448 5.70 -12.26 -24.08
CA LYS A 448 5.50 -12.84 -25.43
C LYS A 448 4.29 -12.26 -26.16
N VAL A 449 3.40 -11.56 -25.47
CA VAL A 449 2.21 -10.97 -26.10
C VAL A 449 2.63 -9.79 -26.97
N ARG A 450 2.22 -9.83 -28.24
CA ARG A 450 2.50 -8.81 -29.25
C ARG A 450 1.30 -7.94 -29.62
N ASP A 451 0.11 -8.27 -29.09
CA ASP A 451 -1.12 -7.51 -29.37
C ASP A 451 -1.14 -6.20 -28.57
N ASP A 452 -0.94 -5.08 -29.27
CA ASP A 452 -0.96 -3.75 -28.68
C ASP A 452 -2.31 -3.35 -28.07
N LYS A 453 -3.44 -3.91 -28.53
CA LYS A 453 -4.76 -3.64 -27.94
C LYS A 453 -4.87 -4.28 -26.56
N VAL A 454 -4.31 -5.47 -26.40
CA VAL A 454 -4.25 -6.16 -25.12
C VAL A 454 -3.28 -5.44 -24.18
N ARG A 455 -2.06 -5.16 -24.65
CA ARG A 455 -1.01 -4.47 -23.86
C ARG A 455 -1.38 -3.03 -23.48
N ALA A 456 -2.25 -2.37 -24.24
CA ALA A 456 -2.78 -1.04 -23.94
C ALA A 456 -3.37 -0.91 -22.54
N HIS A 457 -3.97 -1.99 -22.04
CA HIS A 457 -4.67 -2.01 -20.77
C HIS A 457 -3.78 -2.51 -19.64
N TRP A 458 -2.54 -2.89 -19.95
CA TRP A 458 -1.61 -3.46 -19.01
C TRP A 458 -0.84 -2.40 -18.25
N ARG A 459 -0.28 -2.88 -17.15
CA ARG A 459 0.68 -2.20 -16.30
C ARG A 459 0.25 -0.85 -15.74
N ARG A 460 -0.98 -0.71 -15.25
CA ARG A 460 -1.36 0.48 -14.49
C ARG A 460 -1.07 0.29 -13.02
N GLU A 461 -0.88 1.41 -12.35
CA GLU A 461 -0.74 1.50 -10.90
C GLU A 461 -1.65 2.59 -10.37
N TYR A 462 -1.82 2.68 -9.05
CA TYR A 462 -2.57 3.80 -8.48
C TYR A 462 -1.94 5.14 -8.89
N LEU A 463 -2.79 6.09 -9.29
CA LEU A 463 -2.43 7.44 -9.67
C LEU A 463 -3.30 8.41 -8.85
N PRO A 464 -2.72 9.22 -7.96
CA PRO A 464 -3.47 10.22 -7.20
C PRO A 464 -4.22 11.19 -8.12
N GLY A 465 -5.47 11.48 -7.78
CA GLY A 465 -6.30 12.44 -8.52
C GLY A 465 -5.63 13.82 -8.67
N PRO A 466 -5.06 14.42 -7.61
CA PRO A 466 -4.37 15.71 -7.71
C PRO A 466 -3.12 15.66 -8.62
N THR A 467 -2.35 14.57 -8.54
CA THR A 467 -1.23 14.33 -9.47
C THR A 467 -1.73 14.26 -10.92
N ALA A 468 -2.84 13.57 -11.16
CA ALA A 468 -3.40 13.44 -12.50
C ALA A 468 -3.88 14.76 -13.09
N LEU A 469 -4.53 15.58 -12.27
CA LEU A 469 -4.97 16.93 -12.64
C LEU A 469 -3.78 17.82 -13.02
N LEU A 470 -2.69 17.76 -12.24
CA LEU A 470 -1.48 18.53 -12.53
C LEU A 470 -0.77 18.05 -13.80
N GLY A 471 -0.67 16.73 -13.99
CA GLY A 471 -0.20 16.11 -15.23
C GLY A 471 -0.97 16.62 -16.45
N THR A 472 -2.30 16.71 -16.33
CA THR A 472 -3.18 17.22 -17.38
C THR A 472 -2.90 18.69 -17.67
N ALA A 473 -2.76 19.51 -16.62
CA ALA A 473 -2.54 20.95 -16.73
C ALA A 473 -1.21 21.28 -17.44
N ILE A 474 -0.10 20.67 -17.02
CA ILE A 474 1.21 20.92 -17.64
C ILE A 474 1.25 20.42 -19.10
N SER A 475 0.67 19.25 -19.35
CA SER A 475 0.63 18.66 -20.70
C SER A 475 -0.19 19.54 -21.66
N SER A 476 -1.30 20.09 -21.17
CA SER A 476 -2.15 21.02 -21.93
C SER A 476 -1.46 22.35 -22.21
N ALA A 477 -0.73 22.90 -21.24
CA ALA A 477 0.03 24.14 -21.41
C ALA A 477 1.13 24.00 -22.48
N VAL A 478 1.89 22.89 -22.41
CA VAL A 478 2.91 22.56 -23.42
C VAL A 478 2.28 22.33 -24.80
N THR A 479 1.16 21.61 -24.86
CA THR A 479 0.40 21.41 -26.11
C THR A 479 -0.01 22.74 -26.73
N GLY A 480 -0.57 23.67 -25.94
CA GLY A 480 -0.98 24.98 -26.42
C GLY A 480 0.19 25.79 -26.99
N ALA A 481 1.36 25.72 -26.36
CA ALA A 481 2.57 26.38 -26.86
C ALA A 481 3.05 25.79 -28.19
N ILE A 482 3.01 24.45 -28.35
CA ILE A 482 3.37 23.79 -29.62
C ILE A 482 2.36 24.14 -30.71
N LEU A 483 1.06 24.11 -30.43
CA LEU A 483 0.02 24.44 -31.41
C LEU A 483 0.03 25.91 -31.82
N HIS A 484 0.53 26.80 -30.96
CA HIS A 484 0.77 28.18 -31.37
C HIS A 484 1.85 28.30 -32.46
N LEU A 485 2.93 27.51 -32.34
CA LEU A 485 4.01 27.45 -33.34
C LEU A 485 3.61 26.65 -34.58
N TYR A 486 2.85 25.56 -34.38
CA TYR A 486 2.43 24.61 -35.41
C TYR A 486 0.91 24.39 -35.36
N PRO A 487 0.08 25.34 -35.83
CA PRO A 487 -1.38 25.24 -35.74
C PRO A 487 -2.00 24.07 -36.49
N LYS A 488 -1.25 23.50 -37.44
CA LYS A 488 -1.65 22.35 -38.26
C LYS A 488 -0.99 21.04 -37.82
N ALA A 489 -0.44 20.98 -36.60
CA ALA A 489 0.18 19.76 -36.11
C ALA A 489 -0.88 18.64 -35.95
N GLU A 490 -0.81 17.67 -36.83
CA GLU A 490 -1.55 16.42 -36.76
C GLU A 490 -0.87 15.44 -35.81
N ARG A 491 -1.72 14.73 -35.06
CA ARG A 491 -1.31 13.69 -34.12
C ARG A 491 -0.28 14.15 -33.08
N LEU A 492 -0.38 15.39 -32.62
CA LEU A 492 0.42 15.88 -31.51
C LEU A 492 -0.08 15.21 -30.22
N ARG A 493 0.84 14.69 -29.41
CA ARG A 493 0.55 14.17 -28.07
C ARG A 493 1.59 14.66 -27.08
N VAL A 494 1.13 15.10 -25.92
CA VAL A 494 1.97 15.52 -24.80
C VAL A 494 1.47 14.87 -23.52
N THR A 495 2.36 14.32 -22.71
CA THR A 495 2.02 13.85 -21.36
C THR A 495 3.20 13.98 -20.41
N LEU A 496 2.93 14.08 -19.11
CA LEU A 496 3.94 14.02 -18.05
C LEU A 496 4.00 12.60 -17.49
N HIS A 497 5.20 12.02 -17.45
CA HIS A 497 5.47 10.82 -16.67
C HIS A 497 6.13 11.20 -15.35
N ARG A 498 5.69 10.61 -14.23
CA ARG A 498 6.38 10.71 -12.94
C ARG A 498 7.25 9.49 -12.69
N THR A 499 8.31 9.67 -11.94
CA THR A 499 9.10 8.55 -11.40
C THR A 499 8.39 7.96 -10.18
N MET A 500 8.37 6.64 -10.08
CA MET A 500 7.90 5.91 -8.91
C MET A 500 8.58 4.55 -8.78
N VAL A 501 8.45 3.92 -7.61
CA VAL A 501 8.99 2.59 -7.34
C VAL A 501 7.87 1.64 -6.90
N VAL A 502 7.82 0.45 -7.49
CA VAL A 502 6.95 -0.66 -7.05
C VAL A 502 7.82 -1.87 -6.77
N GLY A 503 7.78 -2.35 -5.52
CA GLY A 503 8.74 -3.36 -5.05
C GLY A 503 10.16 -2.82 -5.17
N THR A 504 10.90 -3.31 -6.16
CA THR A 504 12.27 -2.82 -6.47
C THR A 504 12.42 -2.22 -7.87
N GLU A 505 11.35 -2.29 -8.67
CA GLU A 505 11.35 -1.80 -10.04
C GLU A 505 11.10 -0.30 -10.03
N GLU A 506 11.94 0.44 -10.75
CA GLU A 506 11.70 1.85 -11.01
C GLU A 506 10.90 2.01 -12.30
N LEU A 507 9.92 2.88 -12.23
CA LEU A 507 8.93 3.07 -13.27
C LEU A 507 8.76 4.55 -13.58
N LEU A 508 8.40 4.81 -14.83
CA LEU A 508 7.82 6.06 -15.29
C LEU A 508 6.32 5.83 -15.40
N GLN A 509 5.51 6.49 -14.58
CA GLN A 509 4.06 6.42 -14.63
C GLN A 509 3.49 7.62 -15.36
N GLN A 510 2.71 7.39 -16.41
CA GLN A 510 1.97 8.42 -17.12
C GLN A 510 0.94 9.06 -16.17
N THR A 511 1.07 10.36 -15.91
CA THR A 511 0.24 11.06 -14.93
C THR A 511 -1.10 11.52 -15.50
N ALA A 512 -1.24 11.63 -16.81
CA ALA A 512 -2.50 12.07 -17.42
C ALA A 512 -2.67 11.48 -18.80
N ASP A 513 -3.91 11.52 -19.30
CA ASP A 513 -4.16 11.33 -20.71
C ASP A 513 -3.36 12.30 -21.57
N TYR A 514 -3.07 11.90 -22.81
CA TYR A 514 -2.34 12.79 -23.72
C TYR A 514 -3.13 14.09 -23.97
N ALA A 515 -2.48 15.23 -23.82
CA ALA A 515 -3.01 16.48 -24.39
C ALA A 515 -2.56 16.57 -25.85
N GLY A 516 -3.38 17.12 -26.75
CA GLY A 516 -3.00 17.20 -28.15
C GLY A 516 -4.13 17.31 -29.17
N THR A 517 -3.81 16.99 -30.42
CA THR A 517 -4.75 17.01 -31.56
C THR A 517 -5.30 15.63 -31.91
N VAL A 518 -4.83 14.59 -31.22
CA VAL A 518 -5.42 13.25 -31.33
C VAL A 518 -6.72 13.20 -30.54
N GLU A 519 -7.80 12.81 -31.19
CA GLU A 519 -8.99 12.33 -30.48
C GLU A 519 -8.59 11.11 -29.65
N ILE A 520 -8.49 11.29 -28.34
CA ILE A 520 -8.38 10.17 -27.43
C ILE A 520 -9.73 9.49 -27.41
N ASP A 521 -9.74 8.19 -27.64
CA ASP A 521 -10.91 7.39 -27.40
C ASP A 521 -11.34 7.60 -25.95
N SER A 522 -12.45 8.31 -25.76
CA SER A 522 -13.00 8.65 -24.44
C SER A 522 -13.27 7.42 -23.56
N GLN A 523 -13.30 6.21 -24.16
CA GLN A 523 -13.50 4.96 -23.44
C GLN A 523 -12.20 4.33 -22.90
N GLU A 524 -11.02 4.75 -23.34
CA GLU A 524 -9.73 4.15 -22.96
C GLU A 524 -8.72 5.17 -22.41
N SER A 525 -8.86 5.55 -21.13
CA SER A 525 -7.85 6.40 -20.48
C SER A 525 -6.47 5.71 -20.47
N THR A 526 -5.46 6.45 -20.92
CA THR A 526 -4.04 6.13 -20.93
C THR A 526 -3.32 6.54 -19.65
N ALA A 527 -3.97 7.32 -18.78
CA ALA A 527 -3.44 7.68 -17.48
C ALA A 527 -3.12 6.44 -16.62
N ALA A 528 -2.18 6.62 -15.68
CA ALA A 528 -1.74 5.63 -14.70
C ALA A 528 -0.93 4.44 -15.25
N ARG A 529 -0.73 4.35 -16.57
CA ARG A 529 0.17 3.36 -17.19
C ARG A 529 1.60 3.54 -16.72
N THR A 530 2.29 2.44 -16.47
CA THR A 530 3.68 2.41 -16.02
C THR A 530 4.58 1.80 -17.08
N PHE A 531 5.78 2.34 -17.17
CA PHE A 531 6.84 1.95 -18.10
C PHE A 531 8.12 1.72 -17.30
N PRO A 532 8.87 0.63 -17.50
CA PRO A 532 10.21 0.50 -16.95
C PRO A 532 11.08 1.71 -17.29
N THR A 533 11.99 2.13 -16.43
CA THR A 533 12.90 3.26 -16.71
C THR A 533 13.89 3.03 -17.86
N SER A 534 13.94 1.81 -18.41
CA SER A 534 14.71 1.48 -19.61
C SER A 534 13.94 1.70 -20.92
N THR A 535 12.64 1.97 -20.86
CA THR A 535 11.72 1.96 -22.01
C THR A 535 11.76 3.26 -22.83
N MET A 536 11.94 3.13 -24.15
CA MET A 536 11.77 4.21 -25.16
C MET A 536 12.59 5.49 -24.87
N THR A 537 12.21 6.62 -25.49
CA THR A 537 12.88 7.91 -25.27
C THR A 537 12.70 8.46 -23.86
N ILE A 538 11.59 8.15 -23.18
CA ILE A 538 11.36 8.59 -21.80
C ILE A 538 12.38 7.94 -20.85
N GLY A 539 12.69 6.66 -21.05
CA GLY A 539 13.72 5.95 -20.31
C GLY A 539 15.13 6.42 -20.67
N LEU A 540 15.39 6.77 -21.94
CA LEU A 540 16.65 7.42 -22.32
C LEU A 540 16.82 8.78 -21.62
N ALA A 541 15.79 9.62 -21.61
CA ALA A 541 15.84 10.91 -20.91
C ALA A 541 16.08 10.73 -19.40
N TYR A 542 15.45 9.72 -18.80
CA TYR A 542 15.65 9.35 -17.40
C TYR A 542 17.10 8.92 -17.11
N ARG A 543 17.67 8.02 -17.92
CA ARG A 543 19.02 7.46 -17.70
C ARG A 543 20.15 8.41 -18.09
N CYS A 544 19.98 9.17 -19.17
CA CYS A 544 20.95 10.16 -19.64
C CYS A 544 20.86 11.49 -18.88
N ARG A 545 19.75 11.77 -18.19
CA ARG A 545 19.47 13.04 -17.49
C ARG A 545 19.57 14.27 -18.40
N LYS A 546 19.33 14.06 -19.70
CA LYS A 546 19.39 15.06 -20.76
C LYS A 546 18.12 15.01 -21.60
N ILE A 547 17.84 16.13 -22.28
CA ILE A 547 16.74 16.19 -23.24
C ILE A 547 17.09 15.31 -24.43
N VAL A 548 16.18 14.40 -24.79
CA VAL A 548 16.32 13.47 -25.92
C VAL A 548 15.35 13.87 -27.01
N ARG A 549 15.82 14.03 -28.25
CA ARG A 549 15.01 14.40 -29.42
C ARG A 549 15.34 13.48 -30.60
N SER A 550 14.38 13.22 -31.49
CA SER A 550 14.63 12.62 -32.80
C SER A 550 15.36 13.59 -33.74
N ARG A 551 16.40 13.13 -34.43
CA ARG A 551 17.16 13.96 -35.38
C ARG A 551 16.28 14.50 -36.51
N LYS A 552 16.64 15.68 -37.01
CA LYS A 552 15.95 16.32 -38.12
C LYS A 552 16.02 15.42 -39.37
N GLY A 553 14.86 15.15 -39.96
CA GLY A 553 14.76 14.37 -41.20
C GLY A 553 14.89 12.86 -41.02
N VAL A 554 14.87 12.33 -39.78
CA VAL A 554 14.75 10.89 -39.56
C VAL A 554 13.46 10.36 -40.21
N SER A 555 13.53 9.21 -40.88
CA SER A 555 12.33 8.58 -41.42
C SER A 555 11.49 7.96 -40.31
N VAL A 556 10.18 7.84 -40.56
CA VAL A 556 9.23 7.20 -39.63
C VAL A 556 9.65 5.74 -39.36
N GLU A 557 10.13 5.03 -40.39
CA GLU A 557 10.56 3.64 -40.30
C GLU A 557 11.82 3.49 -39.45
N ALA A 558 12.81 4.37 -39.64
CA ALA A 558 14.04 4.34 -38.84
C ALA A 558 13.75 4.68 -37.39
N LEU A 559 12.94 5.72 -37.14
CA LEU A 559 12.54 6.10 -35.79
C LEU A 559 11.78 4.96 -35.10
N ARG A 560 10.82 4.34 -35.78
CA ARG A 560 10.09 3.17 -35.26
C ARG A 560 11.01 2.01 -34.94
N GLY A 561 11.91 1.66 -35.86
CA GLY A 561 12.89 0.59 -35.66
C GLY A 561 13.81 0.87 -34.47
N THR A 562 14.16 2.13 -34.23
CA THR A 562 14.93 2.56 -33.06
C THR A 562 14.14 2.41 -31.75
N MET A 563 12.83 2.67 -31.76
CA MET A 563 11.98 2.49 -30.58
C MET A 563 11.77 1.01 -30.24
N ASP A 564 11.62 0.16 -31.25
CA ASP A 564 11.51 -1.29 -31.07
C ASP A 564 12.77 -1.89 -30.43
N LYS A 565 13.96 -1.33 -30.74
CA LYS A 565 15.23 -1.71 -30.07
C LYS A 565 15.30 -1.25 -28.61
N LEU A 566 14.66 -0.12 -28.29
CA LEU A 566 14.66 0.47 -26.95
C LEU A 566 13.61 -0.14 -26.02
N ASP A 567 12.75 -1.05 -26.50
CA ASP A 567 11.60 -1.45 -25.68
C ASP A 567 10.98 -2.83 -25.97
N PRO A 568 11.52 -3.92 -25.39
CA PRO A 568 10.85 -5.21 -25.45
C PRO A 568 9.58 -5.30 -24.59
N LEU A 569 9.38 -4.43 -23.59
CA LEU A 569 8.34 -4.55 -22.56
C LEU A 569 7.29 -3.43 -22.56
N ALA A 570 7.29 -2.56 -23.56
CA ALA A 570 6.30 -1.49 -23.80
C ALA A 570 4.85 -1.90 -23.51
N PRO A 571 4.00 -1.05 -22.94
CA PRO A 571 2.55 -1.23 -23.03
C PRO A 571 2.01 -1.12 -24.47
N ARG A 572 2.69 -0.39 -25.37
CA ARG A 572 2.29 -0.27 -26.79
C ARG A 572 3.52 -0.01 -27.66
N SER A 573 3.54 -0.58 -28.87
CA SER A 573 4.47 -0.11 -29.91
C SER A 573 4.19 1.36 -30.28
N MET A 574 5.23 2.02 -30.80
CA MET A 574 5.08 3.36 -31.36
C MET A 574 4.02 3.35 -32.46
N ALA A 575 3.10 4.32 -32.41
CA ALA A 575 2.03 4.39 -33.37
C ALA A 575 2.54 4.61 -34.80
N PRO A 576 1.91 4.01 -35.82
CA PRO A 576 2.23 4.28 -37.21
C PRO A 576 2.13 5.78 -37.51
N GLY A 577 3.14 6.33 -38.18
CA GLY A 577 3.16 7.73 -38.61
C GLY A 577 3.79 8.72 -37.62
N VAL A 578 4.22 8.30 -36.43
CA VAL A 578 5.02 9.18 -35.55
C VAL A 578 6.35 9.49 -36.24
N SER A 579 6.57 10.76 -36.55
CA SER A 579 7.76 11.27 -37.26
C SER A 579 8.70 12.05 -36.34
N PHE A 580 8.24 12.41 -35.14
CA PHE A 580 9.00 13.19 -34.17
C PHE A 580 8.73 12.73 -32.74
N VAL A 581 9.78 12.67 -31.93
CA VAL A 581 9.69 12.47 -30.48
C VAL A 581 10.62 13.41 -29.72
N LEU A 582 10.19 13.84 -28.55
CA LEU A 582 10.96 14.66 -27.62
C LEU A 582 10.64 14.23 -26.17
N ALA A 583 11.66 14.01 -25.37
CA ALA A 583 11.55 13.68 -23.95
C ALA A 583 12.41 14.66 -23.12
N ILE A 584 11.76 15.37 -22.19
CA ILE A 584 12.38 16.41 -21.36
C ILE A 584 12.36 15.91 -19.90
N PRO A 585 13.51 15.53 -19.32
CA PRO A 585 13.55 15.13 -17.93
C PRO A 585 13.44 16.35 -17.02
N ILE A 586 12.71 16.22 -15.93
CA ILE A 586 12.65 17.18 -14.83
C ILE A 586 13.59 16.68 -13.75
N LEU A 587 14.70 17.41 -13.54
CA LEU A 587 15.79 16.99 -12.67
C LEU A 587 15.60 17.48 -11.23
N GLU A 588 16.03 16.64 -10.30
CA GLU A 588 16.23 16.98 -8.89
C GLU A 588 17.70 17.37 -8.63
N PRO A 589 18.03 17.97 -7.46
CA PRO A 589 19.41 18.20 -7.07
C PRO A 589 20.22 16.90 -6.97
N GLU A 590 21.38 16.81 -7.63
CA GLU A 590 22.19 15.57 -7.63
C GLU A 590 22.66 15.10 -6.25
N LYS A 591 22.73 16.02 -5.28
CA LYS A 591 23.16 15.73 -3.90
C LYS A 591 22.03 15.23 -3.00
N ARG A 592 20.77 15.46 -3.40
CA ARG A 592 19.57 15.09 -2.65
C ARG A 592 18.40 14.97 -3.63
N TYR A 593 17.98 13.74 -3.89
CA TYR A 593 16.90 13.42 -4.82
C TYR A 593 16.21 12.12 -4.36
N PHE A 594 15.03 11.80 -4.86
CA PHE A 594 14.32 10.58 -4.49
C PHE A 594 14.56 9.44 -5.48
N ASP A 595 14.37 8.19 -5.03
CA ASP A 595 14.57 6.98 -5.87
C ASP A 595 16.01 6.86 -6.43
N LYS A 596 16.28 6.07 -7.48
CA LYS A 596 17.69 5.77 -7.87
C LYS A 596 18.29 6.73 -8.89
N SER A 597 17.51 7.67 -9.43
CA SER A 597 17.99 8.73 -10.34
C SER A 597 17.41 10.08 -9.95
N PRO A 598 18.16 11.20 -10.07
CA PRO A 598 17.69 12.55 -9.82
C PRO A 598 16.76 13.07 -10.94
N VAL A 599 15.73 12.29 -11.27
CA VAL A 599 14.73 12.61 -12.28
C VAL A 599 13.38 12.40 -11.65
N ALA A 600 12.68 13.48 -11.30
CA ALA A 600 11.34 13.42 -10.71
C ALA A 600 10.28 13.00 -11.73
N GLY A 601 10.48 13.35 -13.00
CA GLY A 601 9.56 13.01 -14.08
C GLY A 601 10.11 13.35 -15.47
N VAL A 602 9.35 13.00 -16.51
CA VAL A 602 9.71 13.22 -17.91
C VAL A 602 8.49 13.72 -18.68
N VAL A 603 8.57 14.91 -19.26
CA VAL A 603 7.57 15.38 -20.22
C VAL A 603 7.87 14.74 -21.56
N TYR A 604 6.90 13.98 -22.09
CA TYR A 604 7.00 13.30 -23.36
C TYR A 604 6.12 13.99 -24.39
N ILE A 605 6.67 14.17 -25.60
CA ILE A 605 6.01 14.78 -26.74
C ILE A 605 6.24 13.87 -27.96
N ASP A 606 5.19 13.59 -28.71
CA ASP A 606 5.31 13.04 -30.06
C ASP A 606 4.37 13.75 -31.05
N CYS A 607 4.72 13.64 -32.32
CA CYS A 607 3.95 14.23 -33.42
C CYS A 607 4.02 13.34 -34.66
N GLY A 608 2.91 13.24 -35.39
CA GLY A 608 2.85 12.49 -36.64
C GLY A 608 2.87 13.35 -37.90
N SER A 609 2.98 14.67 -37.75
CA SER A 609 2.98 15.60 -38.88
C SER A 609 4.22 15.42 -39.76
N PRO A 610 4.07 15.32 -41.09
CA PRO A 610 5.21 15.26 -41.99
C PRO A 610 6.12 16.49 -41.84
N GLY A 611 7.42 16.26 -41.65
CA GLY A 611 8.41 17.33 -41.53
C GLY A 611 8.34 18.15 -40.23
N PHE A 612 7.49 17.79 -39.28
CA PHE A 612 7.44 18.44 -37.97
C PHE A 612 8.76 18.23 -37.22
N TYR A 613 9.31 19.33 -36.70
CA TYR A 613 10.56 19.31 -35.97
C TYR A 613 10.65 20.53 -35.07
N LEU A 614 10.88 20.32 -33.78
CA LEU A 614 11.16 21.41 -32.84
C LEU A 614 12.67 21.62 -32.75
N ASN A 615 13.16 22.74 -33.26
CA ASN A 615 14.55 23.15 -33.09
C ASN A 615 14.81 23.71 -31.67
N ASP A 616 16.08 24.00 -31.36
CA ASP A 616 16.46 24.38 -30.00
C ASP A 616 15.82 25.69 -29.53
N ASP A 617 15.61 26.67 -30.42
CA ASP A 617 14.94 27.93 -30.08
C ASP A 617 13.43 27.74 -29.84
N GLU A 618 12.81 26.77 -30.50
CA GLU A 618 11.40 26.40 -30.30
C GLU A 618 11.18 25.56 -29.04
N ILE A 619 12.19 24.81 -28.61
CA ILE A 619 12.16 24.05 -27.35
C ILE A 619 12.30 24.97 -26.14
N ARG A 620 13.05 26.09 -26.24
CA ARG A 620 13.28 27.01 -25.10
C ARG A 620 11.99 27.53 -24.44
N PRO A 621 10.96 28.00 -25.17
CA PRO A 621 9.67 28.38 -24.57
C PRO A 621 8.99 27.22 -23.82
N ILE A 622 9.04 26.00 -24.37
CA ILE A 622 8.50 24.80 -23.71
C ILE A 622 9.24 24.53 -22.40
N LEU A 623 10.57 24.64 -22.40
CA LEU A 623 11.37 24.54 -21.18
C LEU A 623 11.02 25.63 -20.17
N GLY A 624 10.72 26.85 -20.63
CA GLY A 624 10.24 27.94 -19.78
C GLY A 624 8.96 27.58 -19.03
N ILE A 625 8.00 26.93 -19.70
CA ILE A 625 6.76 26.43 -19.07
C ILE A 625 7.11 25.38 -18.00
N CYS A 626 7.94 24.39 -18.31
CA CYS A 626 8.30 23.34 -17.36
C CYS A 626 9.10 23.88 -16.16
N VAL A 627 10.04 24.80 -16.37
CA VAL A 627 10.81 25.45 -15.30
C VAL A 627 9.87 26.24 -14.38
N GLN A 628 8.98 27.03 -14.95
CA GLN A 628 8.04 27.83 -14.17
C GLN A 628 7.04 26.94 -13.39
N PHE A 629 6.58 25.84 -14.00
CA PHE A 629 5.74 24.85 -13.34
C PHE A 629 6.43 24.22 -12.12
N VAL A 630 7.67 23.73 -12.27
CA VAL A 630 8.45 23.16 -11.16
C VAL A 630 8.67 24.19 -10.06
N LYS A 631 8.99 25.43 -10.44
CA LYS A 631 9.20 26.53 -9.49
C LYS A 631 7.94 26.83 -8.67
N GLU A 632 6.76 26.88 -9.28
CA GLU A 632 5.51 27.13 -8.56
C GLU A 632 5.11 25.97 -7.64
N LEU A 633 5.38 24.72 -8.04
CA LEU A 633 5.18 23.57 -7.16
C LEU A 633 6.07 23.66 -5.90
N GLN A 634 7.32 24.11 -6.05
CA GLN A 634 8.28 24.22 -4.95
C GLN A 634 8.09 25.45 -4.06
N ARG A 635 7.45 26.52 -4.58
CA ARG A 635 7.13 27.72 -3.81
C ARG A 635 6.12 27.49 -2.69
N GLY A 636 5.52 26.30 -2.63
CA GLY A 636 4.87 25.83 -1.41
C GLY A 636 3.64 26.65 -1.00
N ARG A 637 2.87 27.18 -1.96
CA ARG A 637 1.45 27.42 -1.65
C ARG A 637 0.87 26.04 -1.35
N LYS A 638 0.80 25.70 -0.07
CA LYS A 638 0.12 24.50 0.41
C LYS A 638 -1.29 24.62 -0.13
N PHE A 639 -1.58 23.88 -1.20
CA PHE A 639 -2.95 23.56 -1.53
C PHE A 639 -3.46 22.92 -0.24
N ASP A 640 -4.34 23.60 0.50
CA ASP A 640 -4.71 23.30 1.89
C ASP A 640 -4.58 21.81 2.28
N ARG A 641 -5.25 20.96 1.49
CA ARG A 641 -5.33 19.52 1.63
C ARG A 641 -4.55 18.70 0.61
N ILE A 642 -3.75 19.29 -0.27
CA ILE A 642 -2.94 18.56 -1.24
C ILE A 642 -1.47 18.75 -0.89
N ARG A 643 -0.76 17.65 -0.63
CA ARG A 643 0.67 17.65 -0.34
C ARG A 643 1.40 16.65 -1.20
N ASP A 644 2.67 16.94 -1.49
CA ASP A 644 3.56 15.96 -2.09
C ASP A 644 3.96 14.95 -1.02
N ILE A 645 3.47 13.72 -1.15
CA ILE A 645 3.71 12.65 -0.20
C ILE A 645 4.99 11.94 -0.60
N VAL A 646 6.05 12.19 0.16
CA VAL A 646 7.34 11.53 0.02
C VAL A 646 7.20 10.04 0.32
N LEU A 647 7.46 9.19 -0.67
CA LEU A 647 7.32 7.72 -0.60
C LEU A 647 8.63 6.99 -0.30
N SER A 648 9.76 7.61 -0.57
CA SER A 648 11.08 6.99 -0.44
C SER A 648 12.08 7.92 0.23
N LYS A 649 13.19 7.34 0.73
CA LYS A 649 14.29 8.11 1.30
C LYS A 649 15.01 8.89 0.20
N PRO A 650 15.42 10.14 0.48
CA PRO A 650 16.29 10.84 -0.44
C PRO A 650 17.65 10.14 -0.50
N ASN A 651 18.14 9.91 -1.71
CA ASN A 651 19.47 9.41 -1.98
C ASN A 651 20.45 10.56 -2.19
N SER A 652 21.71 10.30 -1.88
CA SER A 652 22.84 11.23 -2.07
C SER A 652 23.93 10.67 -2.98
N THR A 653 23.85 9.39 -3.32
CA THR A 653 24.79 8.70 -4.21
C THR A 653 24.07 8.33 -5.50
N SER A 654 24.31 9.10 -6.58
CA SER A 654 23.71 8.80 -7.89
C SER A 654 24.64 7.97 -8.77
N VAL A 655 24.05 7.05 -9.53
CA VAL A 655 24.74 6.41 -10.65
C VAL A 655 25.10 7.50 -11.67
N PRO A 656 26.27 7.51 -12.31
CA PRO A 656 26.57 8.48 -13.34
C PRO A 656 25.53 8.46 -14.48
N PRO A 657 25.23 9.61 -15.12
CA PRO A 657 24.35 9.63 -16.29
C PRO A 657 24.92 8.75 -17.40
N GLU A 658 24.04 8.01 -18.07
CA GLU A 658 24.43 7.16 -19.19
C GLU A 658 24.65 7.98 -20.48
N ALA A 659 25.54 7.50 -21.34
CA ALA A 659 25.65 8.01 -22.71
C ALA A 659 24.50 7.47 -23.58
N LEU A 660 24.21 8.17 -24.69
CA LEU A 660 23.24 7.67 -25.67
C LEU A 660 23.76 6.35 -26.28
N PRO A 661 22.96 5.27 -26.29
CA PRO A 661 23.41 3.99 -26.85
C PRO A 661 23.79 4.12 -28.33
N SER A 662 24.91 3.52 -28.72
CA SER A 662 25.40 3.55 -30.12
C SER A 662 24.40 3.00 -31.13
N THR A 663 23.43 2.21 -30.69
CA THR A 663 22.38 1.63 -31.54
C THR A 663 21.29 2.61 -31.97
N VAL A 664 21.26 3.82 -31.39
CA VAL A 664 20.20 4.82 -31.61
C VAL A 664 20.73 6.24 -31.91
N VAL A 665 22.06 6.44 -31.97
CA VAL A 665 22.69 7.76 -32.16
C VAL A 665 22.43 8.38 -33.55
N ASP A 666 22.04 7.55 -34.51
CA ASP A 666 21.74 7.98 -35.88
C ASP A 666 20.32 8.55 -35.99
N GLU A 667 19.39 8.10 -35.14
CA GLU A 667 18.00 8.57 -35.15
C GLU A 667 17.68 9.53 -34.01
N LEU A 668 18.39 9.45 -32.89
CA LEU A 668 18.18 10.26 -31.69
C LEU A 668 19.42 11.07 -31.34
N GLU A 669 19.21 12.19 -30.66
CA GLU A 669 20.28 13.04 -30.16
C GLU A 669 19.99 13.54 -28.74
N LEU A 670 21.06 13.79 -27.99
CA LEU A 670 21.02 14.49 -26.71
C LEU A 670 21.24 15.98 -26.97
N LEU A 671 20.37 16.83 -26.43
CA LEU A 671 20.52 18.28 -26.56
C LEU A 671 21.39 18.85 -25.45
N ASP A 672 22.13 19.92 -25.76
CA ASP A 672 22.91 20.70 -24.79
C ASP A 672 22.09 21.80 -24.08
N LEU A 673 20.78 21.80 -24.29
CA LEU A 673 19.84 22.62 -23.53
C LEU A 673 19.71 22.09 -22.10
N LYS A 674 19.69 23.01 -21.12
CA LYS A 674 19.54 22.65 -19.71
C LYS A 674 18.11 22.15 -19.43
N PRO A 675 17.94 20.92 -18.90
CA PRO A 675 16.62 20.44 -18.49
C PRO A 675 16.04 21.26 -17.32
N PRO A 676 14.71 21.31 -17.16
CA PRO A 676 14.09 21.90 -15.97
C PRO A 676 14.66 21.24 -14.71
N THR A 677 15.15 22.04 -13.78
CA THR A 677 15.79 21.55 -12.55
C THR A 677 15.10 22.16 -11.35
N ALA A 678 14.71 21.32 -10.41
CA ALA A 678 14.10 21.69 -9.15
C ALA A 678 15.17 22.22 -8.16
N GLU A 679 14.78 23.17 -7.31
CA GLU A 679 15.65 23.71 -6.24
C GLU A 679 15.82 22.71 -5.09
N ASN A 680 14.77 21.96 -4.76
CA ASN A 680 14.72 20.93 -3.72
C ASN A 680 14.33 19.56 -4.29
N ALA A 681 14.71 18.48 -3.61
CA ALA A 681 14.19 17.15 -3.91
C ALA A 681 12.66 17.13 -3.78
N PHE A 682 11.96 16.47 -4.70
CA PHE A 682 10.50 16.33 -4.67
C PHE A 682 10.05 15.13 -5.49
N GLN A 683 8.86 14.61 -5.21
CA GLN A 683 8.22 13.58 -6.03
C GLN A 683 6.96 14.16 -6.68
N PHE A 684 6.50 13.61 -7.80
CA PHE A 684 5.18 13.96 -8.33
C PHE A 684 4.13 13.06 -7.67
N ASN A 685 4.02 13.11 -6.34
CA ASN A 685 3.07 12.30 -5.59
C ASN A 685 2.13 13.17 -4.76
N LEU A 686 1.51 14.11 -5.45
CA LEU A 686 0.53 15.03 -4.90
C LEU A 686 -0.79 14.28 -4.69
N ASP A 687 -1.18 14.14 -3.44
CA ASP A 687 -2.43 13.49 -3.04
C ASP A 687 -3.18 14.31 -1.99
N HIS A 688 -4.47 13.99 -1.82
CA HIS A 688 -5.33 14.64 -0.86
C HIS A 688 -5.10 14.07 0.55
N LEU A 689 -4.88 14.96 1.51
CA LEU A 689 -4.87 14.70 2.93
C LEU A 689 -6.14 15.27 3.55
N GLU A 690 -6.80 14.50 4.39
CA GLU A 690 -7.97 14.99 5.13
C GLU A 690 -7.63 16.15 6.08
N ILE A 691 -6.36 16.21 6.52
CA ILE A 691 -5.84 17.19 7.48
C ILE A 691 -5.32 18.41 6.72
N ALA A 692 -6.05 19.53 6.85
CA ALA A 692 -5.56 20.86 6.53
C ALA A 692 -4.26 21.12 7.33
N SER A 693 -3.25 21.75 6.73
CA SER A 693 -2.07 22.14 7.52
C SER A 693 -2.49 23.04 8.67
N VAL A 694 -2.18 22.63 9.90
CA VAL A 694 -2.30 23.51 11.07
C VAL A 694 -1.24 24.61 10.88
N GLU A 695 -1.68 25.82 10.52
CA GLU A 695 -0.84 27.02 10.48
C GLU A 695 -0.42 27.48 11.87
#